data_AF-A0A0V0USU9-F1
#
_entry.id   AF-A0A0V0USU9-F1
#
_cell.length_a   1.000
_cell.length_b   1.000
_cell.length_c   1.000
_cell.angle_alpha   90.00
_cell.angle_beta   90.00
_cell.angle_gamma   90.00
#
_symmetry.space_group_name_H-M   'P 1'
#
loop_
_entity.id
_entity.type
_entity.pdbx_description
1 polymer ?
#
loop_
_entity_poly.entity_id
_entity_poly.type
_entity_poly.pdbx_seq_one_letter_code
_entity_poly.pdbx_strand_id
1 'polypeptide(L)'
;MLSEAILNLLSGGCAGMISATVTCPLEVVKTRMQSSQLKARVGRTSFVSPSCDGSHVRLLTVPVLREFTVVNLFRDIVRSEGISALWKGLVPSLIGIVPSRAVYFTAYAEFKKLFENVLMPGSALLHMCSAGCSGFVTTTLANPIWMIRTRMQLDHRAGMERMNIRKCISEINQEYGLRGFLKGVTASYAGLSETILHFVIYEELRSFYMTYNQSRDNELKQPSLNLPLMMLFGGVARFCATAVTYPHEVVRTRLRERNSLYRGFFNTLIKIFKQESWPGLYSGITVHMMKTVPNSAVLMGTYELMIWFLISVIQKFLNKFLPPRIELLQDDKHNKSRKLLNSASSCVEDNMQSLCMRNDKVCKLEKYPVIIRSDLNTVTNVGHVAIISGGGSGHEPAFGGYVGFGMLTAAVIGEIFTSPPSQSILAALHAVRNAAGVMVVILNYTGDRLHFGVAIERAQRLFPNLPVQFVVVDDDCALSEVDLVKCRRGLAGSLFLLKIIGAMAEAGESLQNISVECDLVKKNLSTIGLGLSTCSPPDRAPMIDIDQNEMHFGIGIHGESGMRRIPLMDAKNAVHVMMQTIFTNGFDIKCDDLSDSEKLFAVMINSLGSVSQLEMNVVTGEVLQWLMAKGIQVVRVYTGTLMTSIDMHGISISLLRIDKEEWIDYLDAPTGCHAWPMGTIPSENLDAYILKYPSMDSLQIIDEGNDMTRNAITVDEKESLEYRNLILTICNTLKQNEQKLNYLDSECGDGDCGSTLSKAANIIMVSVEENLFSTAAPGKLFSDIALMMEEKVGGTIGALLSIFFSASSACLMNSTDSLAWFNCFIQGVDAIQFYSGTTSGSRTLLDPMKSLADLLSQQLLFSDGSPVVTGDFMKHLIENCEIAVEATTKARPKTGRACQVPIELLQKPDAGAYAILLVMNDIVTWWFKHCSDA
;
A
#
# COMPACT_ATOMS: atom_id res chain seq x y z
N MET A 1 22.95 -1.83 1.92
CA MET A 1 21.76 -2.34 2.63
C MET A 1 22.19 -3.45 3.59
N LEU A 2 22.26 -3.17 4.89
CA LEU A 2 22.18 -4.21 5.92
C LEU A 2 20.71 -4.31 6.30
N SER A 3 20.12 -5.50 6.39
CA SER A 3 18.73 -5.63 6.84
C SER A 3 18.59 -5.16 8.30
N GLU A 4 17.46 -4.57 8.64
CA GLU A 4 17.15 -4.06 9.99
C GLU A 4 17.38 -5.12 11.08
N ALA A 5 17.14 -6.39 10.75
CA ALA A 5 17.44 -7.54 11.60
C ALA A 5 18.94 -7.69 11.94
N ILE A 6 19.84 -7.46 10.98
CA ILE A 6 21.29 -7.53 11.21
C ILE A 6 21.75 -6.33 12.06
N LEU A 7 21.19 -5.14 11.82
CA LEU A 7 21.50 -3.95 12.61
C LEU A 7 21.09 -4.14 14.08
N ASN A 8 19.91 -4.70 14.33
CA ASN A 8 19.41 -5.00 15.66
C ASN A 8 20.21 -6.11 16.36
N LEU A 9 20.60 -7.16 15.62
CA LEU A 9 21.45 -8.23 16.14
C LEU A 9 22.84 -7.72 16.53
N LEU A 10 23.48 -6.91 15.70
CA LEU A 10 24.80 -6.33 15.95
C LEU A 10 24.76 -5.33 17.10
N SER A 11 23.78 -4.41 17.10
CA SER A 11 23.64 -3.40 18.15
C SER A 11 23.30 -4.04 19.50
N GLY A 12 22.37 -5.00 19.53
CA GLY A 12 22.03 -5.77 20.73
C GLY A 12 23.19 -6.65 21.22
N GLY A 13 23.96 -7.22 20.29
CA GLY A 13 25.17 -7.99 20.59
C GLY A 13 26.26 -7.14 21.23
N CYS A 14 26.58 -5.99 20.64
CA CYS A 14 27.56 -5.03 21.16
C CYS A 14 27.13 -4.46 22.52
N ALA A 15 25.87 -4.07 22.67
CA ALA A 15 25.33 -3.60 23.94
C ALA A 15 25.41 -4.68 25.04
N GLY A 16 25.10 -5.93 24.71
CA GLY A 16 25.23 -7.07 25.61
C GLY A 16 26.68 -7.31 26.06
N MET A 17 27.64 -7.21 25.14
CA MET A 17 29.08 -7.37 25.43
C MET A 17 29.63 -6.25 26.32
N ILE A 18 29.25 -5.00 26.06
CA ILE A 18 29.66 -3.84 26.86
C ILE A 18 29.07 -3.95 28.27
N SER A 19 27.78 -4.26 28.39
CA SER A 19 27.16 -4.47 29.70
C SER A 19 27.80 -5.61 30.48
N ALA A 20 28.13 -6.73 29.82
CA ALA A 20 28.85 -7.84 30.45
C ALA A 20 30.25 -7.46 30.93
N THR A 21 30.93 -6.55 30.24
CA THR A 21 32.26 -6.04 30.61
C THR A 21 32.18 -5.12 31.82
N VAL A 22 31.24 -4.18 31.83
CA VAL A 22 31.02 -3.24 32.94
C VAL A 22 30.58 -3.97 34.21
N THR A 23 29.73 -4.98 34.07
CA THR A 23 29.15 -5.70 35.22
C THR A 23 29.95 -6.92 35.66
N CYS A 24 31.04 -7.27 34.96
CA CYS A 24 31.87 -8.43 35.27
C CYS A 24 32.42 -8.44 36.71
N PRO A 25 32.92 -7.31 37.27
CA PRO A 25 33.42 -7.27 38.64
C PRO A 25 32.37 -7.70 39.68
N LEU A 26 31.14 -7.22 39.53
CA LEU A 26 30.02 -7.61 40.41
C LEU A 26 29.63 -9.08 40.21
N GLU A 27 29.71 -9.59 38.98
CA GLU A 27 29.48 -11.01 38.70
C GLU A 27 30.53 -11.92 39.35
N VAL A 28 31.81 -11.56 39.31
CA VAL A 28 32.87 -12.36 39.95
C VAL A 28 32.66 -12.39 41.47
N VAL A 29 32.33 -11.24 42.08
CA VAL A 29 32.02 -11.16 43.52
C VAL A 29 30.79 -11.99 43.85
N LYS A 30 29.68 -11.86 43.08
CA LYS A 30 28.46 -12.68 43.24
C LYS A 30 28.79 -14.16 43.20
N THR A 31 29.44 -14.62 42.13
CA THR A 31 29.74 -16.04 41.90
C THR A 31 30.61 -16.61 43.03
N ARG A 32 31.55 -15.84 43.58
CA ARG A 32 32.38 -16.28 44.70
C ARG A 32 31.66 -16.27 46.05
N MET A 33 30.76 -15.31 46.29
CA MET A 33 29.88 -15.33 47.47
C MET A 33 28.93 -16.52 47.48
N GLN A 34 28.54 -17.01 46.30
CA GLN A 34 27.72 -18.21 46.15
C GLN A 34 28.50 -19.51 46.35
N SER A 35 29.84 -19.44 46.34
CA SER A 35 30.70 -20.60 46.44
C SER A 35 30.69 -21.23 47.84
N SER A 36 30.65 -22.56 47.87
CA SER A 36 30.83 -23.34 49.09
C SER A 36 32.27 -23.26 49.63
N GLN A 37 33.25 -23.06 48.74
CA GLN A 37 34.68 -23.02 49.07
C GLN A 37 35.10 -21.74 49.79
N LEU A 38 34.44 -20.60 49.51
CA LEU A 38 34.68 -19.35 50.22
C LEU A 38 34.25 -19.45 51.68
N LYS A 39 33.14 -20.14 51.97
CA LYS A 39 32.65 -20.36 53.33
C LYS A 39 33.51 -21.37 54.12
N ALA A 40 34.14 -22.33 53.44
CA ALA A 40 35.10 -23.25 54.06
C ALA A 40 36.39 -22.56 54.57
N ARG A 41 36.66 -21.30 54.20
CA ARG A 41 37.82 -20.50 54.67
C ARG A 41 37.60 -19.82 56.02
N VAL A 42 36.43 -19.96 56.62
CA VAL A 42 36.14 -19.44 57.96
C VAL A 42 37.00 -20.18 58.99
N GLY A 43 37.95 -19.48 59.60
CA GLY A 43 38.87 -20.02 60.60
C GLY A 43 38.17 -20.45 61.90
N ARG A 44 38.64 -21.56 62.47
CA ARG A 44 38.23 -22.05 63.79
C ARG A 44 38.90 -21.17 64.86
N THR A 45 38.12 -20.61 65.79
CA THR A 45 38.68 -20.05 67.04
C THR A 45 38.40 -21.01 68.18
N SER A 46 39.45 -21.35 68.92
CA SER A 46 39.41 -22.29 70.03
C SER A 46 39.41 -21.50 71.33
N PHE A 47 38.39 -21.69 72.16
CA PHE A 47 38.37 -21.17 73.53
C PHE A 47 38.76 -22.29 74.50
N VAL A 48 39.61 -21.94 75.46
CA VAL A 48 39.98 -22.81 76.59
C VAL A 48 39.05 -22.46 77.75
N SER A 49 38.23 -23.41 78.20
CA SER A 49 37.38 -23.25 79.38
C SER A 49 37.87 -24.19 80.49
N PRO A 50 38.16 -23.68 81.71
CA PRO A 50 38.55 -24.54 82.82
C PRO A 50 37.33 -25.30 83.34
N SER A 51 37.49 -26.61 83.54
CA SER A 51 36.50 -27.44 84.23
C SER A 51 36.61 -27.25 85.74
N CYS A 52 35.48 -27.38 86.45
CA CYS A 52 35.36 -27.18 87.90
C CYS A 52 36.10 -28.21 88.78
N ASP A 53 36.91 -29.11 88.20
CA ASP A 53 37.66 -30.15 88.92
C ASP A 53 39.14 -30.26 88.47
N GLY A 54 39.69 -29.21 87.83
CA GLY A 54 41.14 -29.02 87.63
C GLY A 54 41.90 -30.04 86.77
N SER A 55 41.28 -31.12 86.30
CA SER A 55 41.99 -32.28 85.72
C SER A 55 41.95 -32.38 84.18
N HIS A 56 41.05 -31.65 83.49
CA HIS A 56 41.05 -31.61 82.02
C HIS A 56 40.65 -30.24 81.43
N VAL A 57 41.40 -29.82 80.41
CA VAL A 57 41.11 -28.65 79.56
C VAL A 57 40.18 -29.06 78.42
N ARG A 58 38.98 -28.48 78.36
CA ARG A 58 38.04 -28.72 77.25
C ARG A 58 38.23 -27.65 76.18
N LEU A 59 38.73 -28.04 75.00
CA LEU A 59 38.85 -27.15 73.85
C LEU A 59 37.47 -26.99 73.20
N LEU A 60 36.82 -25.85 73.44
CA LEU A 60 35.54 -25.51 72.80
C LEU A 60 35.84 -24.73 71.52
N THR A 61 35.71 -25.40 70.38
CA THR A 61 35.78 -24.76 69.07
C THR A 61 34.43 -24.18 68.72
N VAL A 62 34.36 -22.85 68.57
CA VAL A 62 33.14 -22.16 68.10
C VAL A 62 33.40 -21.65 66.67
N PRO A 63 32.52 -21.94 65.70
CA PRO A 63 32.63 -21.36 64.37
C PRO A 63 32.31 -19.86 64.45
N VAL A 64 33.32 -19.00 64.27
CA VAL A 64 33.10 -17.56 64.13
C VAL A 64 32.77 -17.26 62.67
N LEU A 65 31.50 -17.03 62.35
CA LEU A 65 31.07 -16.60 61.02
C LEU A 65 31.68 -15.23 60.70
N ARG A 66 32.80 -15.22 59.97
CA ARG A 66 33.31 -13.97 59.38
C ARG A 66 32.42 -13.65 58.18
N GLU A 67 31.40 -12.82 58.37
CA GLU A 67 30.58 -12.33 57.26
C GLU A 67 31.45 -11.47 56.33
N PHE A 68 31.76 -12.00 55.15
CA PHE A 68 32.36 -11.19 54.10
C PHE A 68 31.31 -10.23 53.56
N THR A 69 31.40 -8.97 53.96
CA THR A 69 30.68 -7.89 53.28
C THR A 69 31.19 -7.78 51.83
N VAL A 70 30.32 -7.34 50.92
CA VAL A 70 30.63 -7.17 49.49
C VAL A 70 31.92 -6.40 49.27
N VAL A 71 32.11 -5.32 50.04
CA VAL A 71 33.30 -4.44 49.97
C VAL A 71 34.56 -5.17 50.43
N ASN A 72 34.48 -5.99 51.48
CA ASN A 72 35.62 -6.75 51.98
C ASN A 72 36.04 -7.82 50.98
N LEU A 73 35.10 -8.58 50.41
CA LEU A 73 35.42 -9.57 49.39
C LEU A 73 35.99 -8.93 48.12
N PHE A 74 35.41 -7.80 47.66
CA PHE A 74 35.95 -7.05 46.53
C PHE A 74 37.40 -6.61 46.77
N ARG A 75 37.69 -6.05 47.96
CA ARG A 75 39.04 -5.64 48.38
C ARG A 75 40.00 -6.82 48.47
N ASP A 76 39.54 -7.96 48.98
CA ASP A 76 40.34 -9.18 49.10
C ASP A 76 40.72 -9.76 47.74
N ILE A 77 39.81 -9.76 46.76
CA ILE A 77 40.11 -10.18 45.38
C ILE A 77 41.19 -9.30 44.77
N VAL A 78 41.05 -7.98 44.90
CA VAL A 78 42.02 -7.02 44.35
C VAL A 78 43.40 -7.17 45.02
N ARG A 79 43.43 -7.36 46.35
CA ARG A 79 44.69 -7.52 47.10
C ARG A 79 45.38 -8.86 46.85
N SER A 80 44.62 -9.95 46.75
CA SER A 80 45.15 -11.32 46.68
C SER A 80 45.45 -11.80 45.26
N GLU A 81 44.72 -11.32 44.25
CA GLU A 81 44.82 -11.80 42.86
C GLU A 81 45.08 -10.68 41.84
N GLY A 82 45.07 -9.43 42.29
CA GLY A 82 45.20 -8.25 41.43
C GLY A 82 43.88 -7.83 40.78
N ILE A 83 43.85 -6.59 40.29
CA ILE A 83 42.63 -5.95 39.75
C ILE A 83 42.03 -6.70 38.54
N SER A 84 42.87 -7.34 37.72
CA SER A 84 42.41 -8.12 36.56
C SER A 84 41.57 -9.34 36.93
N ALA A 85 41.63 -9.82 38.18
CA ALA A 85 40.84 -10.96 38.64
C ALA A 85 39.32 -10.66 38.67
N LEU A 86 38.94 -9.38 38.72
CA LEU A 86 37.55 -8.93 38.66
C LEU A 86 36.89 -9.17 37.29
N TRP A 87 37.67 -9.46 36.24
CA TRP A 87 37.17 -9.79 34.90
C TRP A 87 37.37 -11.27 34.52
N LYS A 88 37.64 -12.14 35.51
CA LYS A 88 37.70 -13.59 35.26
C LYS A 88 36.39 -14.09 34.63
N GLY A 89 36.53 -14.89 33.58
CA GLY A 89 35.39 -15.41 32.83
C GLY A 89 34.73 -14.41 31.86
N LEU A 90 35.26 -13.19 31.70
CA LEU A 90 34.73 -12.23 30.71
C LEU A 90 34.79 -12.79 29.29
N VAL A 91 35.94 -13.34 28.86
CA VAL A 91 36.14 -13.81 27.48
C VAL A 91 35.12 -14.89 27.09
N PRO A 92 34.91 -15.99 27.86
CA PRO A 92 33.81 -16.91 27.59
C PRO A 92 32.43 -16.24 27.54
N SER A 93 32.18 -15.23 28.38
CA SER A 93 30.91 -14.49 28.39
C SER A 93 30.68 -13.75 27.07
N LEU A 94 31.70 -13.06 26.55
CA LEU A 94 31.63 -12.32 25.28
C LEU A 94 31.37 -13.26 24.10
N ILE A 95 32.06 -14.40 24.07
CA ILE A 95 31.89 -15.44 23.04
C ILE A 95 30.45 -15.99 23.04
N GLY A 96 29.83 -16.12 24.22
CA GLY A 96 28.49 -16.71 24.36
C GLY A 96 27.32 -15.77 24.06
N ILE A 97 27.48 -14.46 24.17
CA ILE A 97 26.36 -13.50 24.16
C ILE A 97 25.64 -13.46 22.80
N VAL A 98 26.37 -13.23 21.70
CA VAL A 98 25.76 -13.09 20.37
C VAL A 98 25.16 -14.41 19.86
N PRO A 99 25.85 -15.56 19.92
CA PRO A 99 25.29 -16.83 19.47
C PRO A 99 24.06 -17.25 20.29
N SER A 100 24.06 -17.04 21.61
CA SER A 100 22.91 -17.39 22.45
C SER A 100 21.66 -16.59 22.06
N ARG A 101 21.82 -15.30 21.71
CA ARG A 101 20.70 -14.45 21.27
C ARG A 101 20.18 -14.87 19.90
N ALA A 102 21.08 -15.18 18.95
CA ALA A 102 20.68 -15.68 17.64
C ALA A 102 19.86 -16.97 17.76
N VAL A 103 20.37 -17.95 18.51
CA VAL A 103 19.65 -19.22 18.79
C VAL A 103 18.28 -18.96 19.43
N TYR A 104 18.20 -18.06 20.41
CA TYR A 104 16.94 -17.73 21.08
C TYR A 104 15.89 -17.16 20.12
N PHE A 105 16.23 -16.16 19.32
CA PHE A 105 15.24 -15.55 18.42
C PHE A 105 14.82 -16.48 17.28
N THR A 106 15.75 -17.27 16.73
CA THR A 106 15.41 -18.28 15.72
C THR A 106 14.49 -19.36 16.31
N ALA A 107 14.82 -19.92 17.47
CA ALA A 107 13.98 -20.92 18.12
C ALA A 107 12.61 -20.35 18.52
N TYR A 108 12.56 -19.09 18.96
CA TYR A 108 11.31 -18.42 19.30
C TYR A 108 10.37 -18.27 18.10
N ALA A 109 10.90 -17.87 16.94
CA ALA A 109 10.09 -17.75 15.71
C ALA A 109 9.47 -19.09 15.30
N GLU A 110 10.23 -20.19 15.41
CA GLU A 110 9.72 -21.53 15.07
C GLU A 110 8.71 -22.06 16.10
N PHE A 111 8.97 -21.91 17.41
CA PHE A 111 8.00 -22.31 18.43
C PHE A 111 6.73 -21.46 18.42
N LYS A 112 6.82 -20.19 18.01
CA LYS A 112 5.65 -19.34 17.86
C LYS A 112 4.73 -19.87 16.75
N LYS A 113 5.27 -20.15 15.56
CA LYS A 113 4.50 -20.77 14.45
C LYS A 113 3.87 -22.10 14.86
N LEU A 114 4.61 -22.94 15.60
CA LEU A 114 4.12 -24.24 16.04
C LEU A 114 2.98 -24.12 17.06
N PHE A 115 3.05 -23.18 18.00
CA PHE A 115 2.03 -22.99 19.02
C PHE A 115 0.85 -22.14 18.56
N GLU A 116 0.99 -21.31 17.52
CA GLU A 116 -0.14 -20.58 16.89
C GLU A 116 -1.20 -21.53 16.33
N ASN A 117 -0.85 -22.78 16.02
CA ASN A 117 -1.78 -23.83 15.57
C ASN A 117 -2.58 -24.49 16.72
N VAL A 118 -2.20 -24.26 17.99
CA VAL A 118 -2.74 -24.98 19.16
C VAL A 118 -3.26 -24.03 20.24
N LEU A 119 -2.69 -22.83 20.36
CA LEU A 119 -3.05 -21.79 21.32
C LEU A 119 -3.60 -20.57 20.58
N MET A 120 -4.50 -19.82 21.24
CA MET A 120 -5.11 -18.63 20.65
C MET A 120 -4.04 -17.63 20.15
N PRO A 121 -4.12 -17.20 18.88
CA PRO A 121 -3.22 -16.19 18.32
C PRO A 121 -3.23 -14.91 19.17
N GLY A 122 -2.04 -14.43 19.53
CA GLY A 122 -1.87 -13.22 20.34
C GLY A 122 -2.07 -13.39 21.86
N SER A 123 -2.35 -14.60 22.35
CA SER A 123 -2.49 -14.82 23.80
C SER A 123 -1.17 -14.70 24.56
N ALA A 124 -1.21 -14.24 25.81
CA ALA A 124 -0.04 -14.22 26.70
C ALA A 124 0.57 -15.62 26.88
N LEU A 125 -0.28 -16.65 26.94
CA LEU A 125 0.13 -18.05 27.07
C LEU A 125 0.95 -18.53 25.86
N LEU A 126 0.55 -18.17 24.64
CA LEU A 126 1.31 -18.45 23.41
C LEU A 126 2.74 -17.90 23.54
N HIS A 127 2.86 -16.61 23.85
CA HIS A 127 4.15 -15.95 23.99
C HIS A 127 5.02 -16.53 25.11
N MET A 128 4.43 -16.89 26.25
CA MET A 128 5.12 -17.52 27.38
C MET A 128 5.63 -18.92 27.02
N CYS A 129 4.82 -19.75 26.36
CA CYS A 129 5.21 -21.08 25.92
C CYS A 129 6.33 -21.02 24.87
N SER A 130 6.20 -20.16 23.85
CA SER A 130 7.25 -19.97 22.83
C SER A 130 8.55 -19.44 23.44
N ALA A 131 8.48 -18.47 24.36
CA ALA A 131 9.64 -17.94 25.07
C ALA A 131 10.30 -18.97 25.98
N GLY A 132 9.51 -19.81 26.68
CA GLY A 132 9.98 -20.89 27.53
C GLY A 132 10.70 -21.98 26.76
N CYS A 133 10.12 -22.47 25.66
CA CYS A 133 10.73 -23.48 24.79
C CYS A 133 12.01 -22.96 24.11
N SER A 134 12.00 -21.72 23.62
CA SER A 134 13.21 -21.07 23.09
C SER A 134 14.31 -20.92 24.15
N GLY A 135 13.92 -20.49 25.36
CA GLY A 135 14.82 -20.40 26.52
C GLY A 135 15.45 -21.75 26.88
N PHE A 136 14.69 -22.84 26.80
CA PHE A 136 15.19 -24.19 27.02
C PHE A 136 16.25 -24.61 25.98
N VAL A 137 15.95 -24.42 24.69
CA VAL A 137 16.89 -24.74 23.59
C VAL A 137 18.18 -23.93 23.73
N THR A 138 18.05 -22.62 23.96
CA THR A 138 19.20 -21.71 24.13
C THR A 138 20.04 -22.09 25.34
N THR A 139 19.41 -22.38 26.48
CA THR A 139 20.10 -22.77 27.71
C THR A 139 20.87 -24.07 27.53
N THR A 140 20.30 -25.03 26.81
CA THR A 140 20.95 -26.32 26.50
C THR A 140 22.22 -26.11 25.68
N LEU A 141 22.10 -25.36 24.58
CA LEU A 141 23.19 -25.13 23.63
C LEU A 141 24.29 -24.22 24.20
N ALA A 142 23.93 -23.23 25.01
CA ALA A 142 24.89 -22.29 25.60
C ALA A 142 25.54 -22.80 26.90
N ASN A 143 25.04 -23.88 27.52
CA ASN A 143 25.53 -24.35 28.82
C ASN A 143 27.05 -24.61 28.88
N PRO A 144 27.71 -25.19 27.85
CA PRO A 144 29.16 -25.40 27.88
C PRO A 144 29.95 -24.10 28.10
N ILE A 145 29.53 -23.01 27.47
CA ILE A 145 30.16 -21.69 27.59
C ILE A 145 29.97 -21.15 29.02
N TRP A 146 28.75 -21.26 29.55
CA TRP A 146 28.44 -20.80 30.90
C TRP A 146 29.11 -21.63 32.00
N MET A 147 29.32 -22.94 31.76
CA MET A 147 30.09 -23.82 32.65
C MET A 147 31.55 -23.38 32.74
N ILE A 148 32.20 -23.15 31.61
CA ILE A 148 33.60 -22.67 31.55
C ILE A 148 33.71 -21.30 32.24
N ARG A 149 32.81 -20.36 31.93
CA ARG A 149 32.75 -19.05 32.58
C ARG A 149 32.70 -19.18 34.10
N THR A 150 31.74 -19.94 34.61
CA THR A 150 31.50 -20.06 36.06
C THR A 150 32.70 -20.67 36.77
N ARG A 151 33.33 -21.70 36.18
CA ARG A 151 34.56 -22.31 36.74
C ARG A 151 35.73 -21.35 36.78
N MET A 152 35.92 -20.56 35.74
CA MET A 152 36.99 -19.55 35.72
C MET A 152 36.76 -18.45 36.77
N GLN A 153 35.51 -18.09 37.04
CA GLN A 153 35.17 -17.11 38.08
C GLN A 153 35.40 -17.63 39.50
N LEU A 154 35.14 -18.93 39.72
CA LEU A 154 35.34 -19.61 40.98
C LEU A 154 36.82 -19.97 41.25
N ASP A 155 37.66 -20.01 40.21
CA ASP A 155 39.07 -20.36 40.37
C ASP A 155 39.83 -19.32 41.20
N HIS A 156 40.36 -19.79 42.33
CA HIS A 156 41.20 -19.05 43.25
C HIS A 156 42.45 -19.88 43.54
N ARG A 157 43.53 -19.61 42.81
CA ARG A 157 44.87 -20.16 43.07
C ARG A 157 45.80 -19.01 43.43
N ALA A 158 46.04 -18.81 44.73
CA ALA A 158 47.04 -17.86 45.19
C ALA A 158 48.44 -18.39 44.78
N GLY A 159 49.17 -17.63 43.96
CA GLY A 159 50.57 -17.93 43.61
C GLY A 159 50.83 -18.98 42.50
N MET A 160 49.81 -19.51 41.81
CA MET A 160 49.99 -20.40 40.64
C MET A 160 49.60 -19.73 39.32
N GLU A 161 49.99 -20.33 38.18
CA GLU A 161 49.58 -19.90 36.84
C GLU A 161 48.07 -19.67 36.70
N ARG A 162 47.70 -18.57 36.06
CA ARG A 162 46.30 -18.17 35.80
C ARG A 162 45.57 -19.23 34.97
N MET A 163 44.32 -19.51 35.34
CA MET A 163 43.43 -20.38 34.59
C MET A 163 43.07 -19.77 33.22
N ASN A 164 43.49 -20.44 32.13
CA ASN A 164 43.08 -20.11 30.77
C ASN A 164 41.98 -21.05 30.26
N ILE A 165 41.23 -20.62 29.23
CA ILE A 165 40.07 -21.34 28.69
C ILE A 165 40.41 -22.78 28.31
N ARG A 166 41.52 -22.99 27.57
CA ARG A 166 41.97 -24.33 27.15
C ARG A 166 42.25 -25.26 28.34
N LYS A 167 42.88 -24.72 29.40
CA LYS A 167 43.18 -25.46 30.64
C LYS A 167 41.89 -25.81 31.38
N CYS A 168 40.93 -24.88 31.45
CA CYS A 168 39.62 -25.12 32.05
C CYS A 168 38.82 -26.21 31.30
N ILE A 169 38.82 -26.19 29.95
CA ILE A 169 38.19 -27.22 29.11
C ILE A 169 38.83 -28.58 29.37
N SER A 170 40.17 -28.64 29.39
CA SER A 170 40.91 -29.87 29.67
C SER A 170 40.59 -30.42 31.06
N GLU A 171 40.58 -29.57 32.09
CA GLU A 171 40.24 -29.97 33.46
C GLU A 171 38.78 -30.45 33.60
N ILE A 172 37.81 -29.82 32.93
CA ILE A 172 36.41 -30.29 32.93
C ILE A 172 36.32 -31.68 32.28
N ASN A 173 36.99 -31.87 31.14
CA ASN A 173 36.96 -33.12 30.40
C ASN A 173 37.67 -34.26 31.15
N GLN A 174 38.77 -33.96 31.85
CA GLN A 174 39.48 -34.92 32.70
C GLN A 174 38.67 -35.31 33.95
N GLU A 175 37.92 -34.37 34.55
CA GLU A 175 37.19 -34.61 35.80
C GLU A 175 35.83 -35.31 35.59
N TYR A 176 35.11 -35.00 34.49
CA TYR A 176 33.74 -35.50 34.25
C TYR A 176 33.46 -35.93 32.80
N GLY A 177 34.44 -35.88 31.90
CA GLY A 177 34.23 -36.10 30.46
C GLY A 177 33.33 -35.05 29.80
N LEU A 178 32.81 -35.37 28.61
CA LEU A 178 31.94 -34.47 27.83
C LEU A 178 30.64 -34.10 28.54
N ARG A 179 30.12 -34.97 29.42
CA ARG A 179 28.92 -34.67 30.24
C ARG A 179 29.18 -33.59 31.29
N GLY A 180 30.44 -33.33 31.64
CA GLY A 180 30.85 -32.25 32.53
C GLY A 180 30.41 -30.87 32.04
N PHE A 181 30.36 -30.65 30.72
CA PHE A 181 29.92 -29.38 30.13
C PHE A 181 28.42 -29.12 30.26
N LEU A 182 27.61 -30.13 30.61
CA LEU A 182 26.17 -29.99 30.88
C LEU A 182 25.86 -29.87 32.38
N LYS A 183 26.88 -29.89 33.26
CA LYS A 183 26.67 -29.78 34.71
C LYS A 183 26.08 -28.42 35.07
N GLY A 184 25.05 -28.43 35.92
CA GLY A 184 24.30 -27.22 36.30
C GLY A 184 23.24 -26.77 35.27
N VAL A 185 23.03 -27.49 34.17
CA VAL A 185 21.97 -27.15 33.19
C VAL A 185 20.57 -27.27 33.78
N THR A 186 20.34 -28.26 34.65
CA THR A 186 19.05 -28.46 35.34
C THR A 186 18.70 -27.28 36.27
N ALA A 187 19.71 -26.70 36.92
CA ALA A 187 19.55 -25.47 37.68
C ALA A 187 19.30 -24.26 36.77
N SER A 188 19.82 -24.28 35.54
CA SER A 188 19.59 -23.22 34.55
C SER A 188 18.16 -23.29 33.98
N TYR A 189 17.59 -24.49 33.82
CA TYR A 189 16.17 -24.65 33.47
C TYR A 189 15.25 -24.15 34.57
N ALA A 190 15.59 -24.40 35.84
CA ALA A 190 14.85 -23.80 36.95
C ALA A 190 14.86 -22.26 36.89
N GLY A 191 15.90 -21.64 36.32
CA GLY A 191 15.97 -20.20 36.07
C GLY A 191 15.00 -19.69 35.00
N LEU A 192 14.43 -20.54 34.14
CA LEU A 192 13.38 -20.13 33.20
C LEU A 192 12.10 -19.71 33.95
N SER A 193 11.87 -20.29 35.14
CA SER A 193 10.76 -19.89 36.00
C SER A 193 10.84 -18.43 36.45
N GLU A 194 12.05 -17.85 36.52
CA GLU A 194 12.24 -16.43 36.83
C GLU A 194 11.64 -15.54 35.75
N THR A 195 11.80 -15.90 34.49
CA THR A 195 11.25 -15.14 33.35
C THR A 195 9.72 -15.25 33.30
N ILE A 196 9.20 -16.44 33.57
CA ILE A 196 7.76 -16.71 33.64
C ILE A 196 7.13 -15.91 34.79
N LEU A 197 7.71 -15.99 36.00
CA LEU A 197 7.22 -15.25 37.17
C LEU A 197 7.36 -13.74 37.00
N HIS A 198 8.45 -13.26 36.40
CA HIS A 198 8.61 -11.85 36.09
C HIS A 198 7.47 -11.33 35.22
N PHE A 199 7.13 -12.07 34.16
CA PHE A 199 6.05 -11.68 33.25
C PHE A 199 4.69 -11.72 33.95
N VAL A 200 4.38 -12.78 34.70
CA VAL A 200 3.13 -12.90 35.47
C VAL A 200 2.99 -11.75 36.48
N ILE A 201 4.02 -11.49 37.28
CA ILE A 201 4.00 -10.41 38.27
C ILE A 201 3.91 -9.03 37.60
N TYR A 202 4.61 -8.84 36.47
CA TYR A 202 4.53 -7.60 35.72
C TYR A 202 3.12 -7.35 35.18
N GLU A 203 2.49 -8.37 34.58
CA GLU A 203 1.12 -8.28 34.05
C GLU A 203 0.09 -8.10 35.18
N GLU A 204 0.27 -8.74 36.34
CA GLU A 204 -0.58 -8.52 37.53
C GLU A 204 -0.43 -7.10 38.09
N LEU A 205 0.81 -6.59 38.24
CA LEU A 205 1.05 -5.21 38.69
C LEU A 205 0.50 -4.18 37.70
N ARG A 206 0.66 -4.44 36.40
CA ARG A 206 0.11 -3.62 35.33
C ARG A 206 -1.42 -3.65 35.35
N SER A 207 -2.03 -4.82 35.46
CA SER A 207 -3.48 -5.01 35.51
C SER A 207 -4.10 -4.42 36.76
N PHE A 208 -3.46 -4.61 37.93
CA PHE A 208 -3.83 -3.96 39.19
C PHE A 208 -3.74 -2.44 39.08
N TYR A 209 -2.67 -1.89 38.49
CA TYR A 209 -2.57 -0.45 38.26
C TYR A 209 -3.68 0.06 37.34
N MET A 210 -3.95 -0.62 36.22
CA MET A 210 -5.03 -0.25 35.32
C MET A 210 -6.40 -0.29 36.02
N THR A 211 -6.66 -1.30 36.85
CA THR A 211 -7.92 -1.47 37.60
C THR A 211 -8.05 -0.49 38.77
N TYR A 212 -6.96 -0.22 39.50
CA TYR A 212 -6.91 0.72 40.63
C TYR A 212 -7.01 2.18 40.16
N ASN A 213 -6.41 2.52 39.02
CA ASN A 213 -6.51 3.86 38.44
C ASN A 213 -7.93 4.10 37.87
N GLN A 214 -8.59 3.06 37.35
CA GLN A 214 -10.01 3.10 36.96
C GLN A 214 -10.98 3.29 38.14
N SER A 215 -10.60 2.95 39.38
CA SER A 215 -11.49 3.02 40.55
C SER A 215 -11.27 4.25 41.44
N ARG A 216 -10.28 5.11 41.15
CA ARG A 216 -9.95 6.29 41.96
C ARG A 216 -10.14 7.64 41.25
N ASP A 217 -10.04 7.66 39.92
CA ASP A 217 -10.32 8.86 39.12
C ASP A 217 -11.64 8.68 38.37
N ASN A 218 -12.69 9.40 38.78
CA ASN A 218 -13.90 9.63 37.98
C ASN A 218 -13.65 10.61 36.81
N GLU A 219 -12.38 10.89 36.47
CA GLU A 219 -11.96 11.75 35.35
C GLU A 219 -11.16 10.95 34.32
N LEU A 220 -11.63 11.00 33.07
CA LEU A 220 -11.00 10.47 31.86
C LEU A 220 -9.67 11.20 31.57
N LYS A 221 -8.59 10.70 32.15
CA LYS A 221 -7.24 10.83 31.59
C LYS A 221 -6.84 9.47 31.06
N GLN A 222 -6.47 9.39 29.78
CA GLN A 222 -5.67 8.27 29.31
C GLN A 222 -4.50 8.02 30.28
N PRO A 223 -4.23 6.76 30.67
CA PRO A 223 -2.99 6.46 31.35
C PRO A 223 -1.89 6.71 30.34
N SER A 224 -1.34 7.93 30.33
CA SER A 224 -0.01 8.16 29.76
C SER A 224 0.84 7.05 30.34
N LEU A 225 1.29 6.12 29.50
CA LEU A 225 2.07 4.98 29.94
C LEU A 225 3.28 5.60 30.63
N ASN A 226 3.21 5.66 31.96
CA ASN A 226 4.12 6.49 32.71
C ASN A 226 5.40 5.69 32.68
N LEU A 227 6.24 5.93 31.68
CA LEU A 227 7.38 5.09 31.35
C LEU A 227 8.26 4.85 32.58
N PRO A 228 8.49 5.85 33.46
CA PRO A 228 9.15 5.62 34.75
C PRO A 228 8.41 4.62 35.67
N LEU A 229 7.08 4.64 35.69
CA LEU A 229 6.25 3.72 36.47
C LEU A 229 6.23 2.30 35.88
N MET A 230 6.19 2.16 34.55
CA MET A 230 6.30 0.84 33.91
C MET A 230 7.70 0.25 34.10
N MET A 231 8.73 1.09 34.07
CA MET A 231 10.10 0.71 34.47
C MET A 231 10.15 0.32 35.95
N LEU A 232 9.41 1.01 36.83
CA LEU A 232 9.28 0.64 38.23
C LEU A 232 8.57 -0.71 38.40
N PHE A 233 7.45 -0.95 37.72
CA PHE A 233 6.75 -2.24 37.74
C PHE A 233 7.61 -3.37 37.19
N GLY A 234 8.31 -3.13 36.08
CA GLY A 234 9.31 -4.08 35.57
C GLY A 234 10.43 -4.35 36.59
N GLY A 235 10.91 -3.32 37.28
CA GLY A 235 11.89 -3.42 38.35
C GLY A 235 11.41 -4.22 39.56
N VAL A 236 10.19 -3.93 40.05
CA VAL A 236 9.55 -4.62 41.18
C VAL A 236 9.24 -6.07 40.81
N ALA A 237 8.65 -6.32 39.63
CA ALA A 237 8.37 -7.66 39.15
C ALA A 237 9.65 -8.49 39.04
N ARG A 238 10.74 -7.89 38.54
CA ARG A 238 12.04 -8.56 38.47
C ARG A 238 12.61 -8.83 39.86
N PHE A 239 12.54 -7.86 40.77
CA PHE A 239 12.99 -8.05 42.16
C PHE A 239 12.25 -9.21 42.85
N CYS A 240 10.92 -9.26 42.76
CA CYS A 240 10.09 -10.31 43.33
C CYS A 240 10.36 -11.68 42.69
N ALA A 241 10.39 -11.75 41.36
CA ALA A 241 10.67 -12.99 40.63
C ALA A 241 12.06 -13.54 40.95
N THR A 242 13.08 -12.69 40.96
CA THR A 242 14.44 -13.08 41.32
C THR A 242 14.52 -13.46 42.80
N ALA A 243 13.84 -12.78 43.73
CA ALA A 243 13.84 -13.17 45.15
C ALA A 243 13.27 -14.58 45.36
N VAL A 244 12.15 -14.93 44.70
CA VAL A 244 11.56 -16.27 44.81
C VAL A 244 12.43 -17.34 44.17
N THR A 245 13.01 -17.03 43.00
CA THR A 245 13.74 -18.04 42.22
C THR A 245 15.22 -18.11 42.55
N TYR A 246 15.79 -17.15 43.29
CA TYR A 246 17.22 -17.04 43.59
C TYR A 246 17.91 -18.34 44.05
N PRO A 247 17.28 -19.24 44.83
CA PRO A 247 17.91 -20.51 45.21
C PRO A 247 18.48 -21.30 44.01
N HIS A 248 17.90 -21.17 42.82
CA HIS A 248 18.42 -21.83 41.62
C HIS A 248 19.80 -21.31 41.20
N GLU A 249 20.08 -20.03 41.40
CA GLU A 249 21.36 -19.39 41.10
C GLU A 249 22.48 -19.97 41.97
N VAL A 250 22.24 -20.10 43.28
CA VAL A 250 23.22 -20.65 44.22
C VAL A 250 23.47 -22.13 43.93
N VAL A 251 22.41 -22.90 43.70
CA VAL A 251 22.52 -24.32 43.31
C VAL A 251 23.31 -24.47 42.01
N ARG A 252 23.04 -23.62 41.02
CA ARG A 252 23.76 -23.62 39.73
C ARG A 252 25.25 -23.38 39.91
N THR A 253 25.62 -22.38 40.70
CA THR A 253 27.02 -22.07 40.96
C THR A 253 27.74 -23.22 41.67
N ARG A 254 27.13 -23.83 42.70
CA ARG A 254 27.72 -24.96 43.44
C ARG A 254 27.79 -26.26 42.64
N LEU A 255 26.86 -26.48 41.72
CA LEU A 255 26.94 -27.62 40.78
C LEU A 255 28.12 -27.48 39.81
N ARG A 256 28.52 -26.24 39.48
CA ARG A 256 29.60 -25.95 38.52
C ARG A 256 30.99 -25.87 39.19
N GLU A 257 31.07 -25.91 40.52
CA GLU A 257 32.32 -25.95 41.28
C GLU A 257 33.22 -27.14 40.91
N ARG A 258 34.52 -26.98 41.16
CA ARG A 258 35.51 -28.06 41.06
C ARG A 258 35.36 -29.01 42.25
N ASN A 259 35.47 -30.32 42.01
CA ASN A 259 35.24 -31.38 43.00
C ASN A 259 33.89 -31.23 43.74
N SER A 260 32.87 -30.78 43.02
CA SER A 260 31.55 -30.52 43.60
C SER A 260 30.94 -31.81 44.15
N LEU A 261 30.61 -31.81 45.45
CA LEU A 261 29.92 -32.90 46.16
C LEU A 261 28.44 -33.06 45.75
N TYR A 262 28.01 -32.24 44.79
CA TYR A 262 26.65 -32.05 44.36
C TYR A 262 26.42 -32.65 42.96
N ARG A 263 25.38 -33.49 42.83
CA ARG A 263 25.11 -34.27 41.60
C ARG A 263 23.85 -33.86 40.84
N GLY A 264 22.93 -33.10 41.44
CA GLY A 264 21.69 -32.69 40.78
C GLY A 264 20.95 -31.57 41.52
N PHE A 265 20.03 -30.89 40.84
CA PHE A 265 19.36 -29.67 41.34
C PHE A 265 18.72 -29.85 42.72
N PHE A 266 17.71 -30.73 42.84
CA PHE A 266 16.96 -30.93 44.09
C PHE A 266 17.82 -31.47 45.23
N ASN A 267 18.72 -32.42 44.94
CA ASN A 267 19.66 -32.94 45.94
C ASN A 267 20.57 -31.82 46.49
N THR A 268 21.06 -30.95 45.62
CA THR A 268 21.89 -29.80 46.00
C THR A 268 21.08 -28.80 46.81
N LEU A 269 19.87 -28.44 46.36
CA LEU A 269 18.97 -27.53 47.07
C LEU A 269 18.70 -28.01 48.50
N ILE A 270 18.33 -29.28 48.68
CA ILE A 270 18.07 -29.89 49.98
C ILE A 270 19.33 -29.93 50.84
N LYS A 271 20.49 -30.27 50.27
CA LYS A 271 21.76 -30.30 51.02
C LYS A 271 22.17 -28.92 51.51
N ILE A 272 22.06 -27.87 50.68
CA ILE A 272 22.35 -26.49 51.10
C ILE A 272 21.40 -26.09 52.23
N PHE A 273 20.10 -26.36 52.09
CA PHE A 273 19.12 -26.05 53.13
C PHE A 273 19.42 -26.76 54.45
N LYS A 274 19.75 -28.06 54.42
CA LYS A 274 20.09 -28.82 55.63
C LYS A 274 21.40 -28.38 56.29
N GLN A 275 22.38 -27.92 55.51
CA GLN A 275 23.71 -27.58 56.01
C GLN A 275 23.88 -26.10 56.38
N GLU A 276 23.19 -25.21 55.67
CA GLU A 276 23.37 -23.76 55.78
C GLU A 276 22.05 -22.99 55.98
N SER A 277 20.92 -23.70 56.04
CA SER A 277 19.58 -23.10 56.19
C SER A 277 19.28 -22.05 55.09
N TRP A 278 18.31 -21.17 55.34
CA TRP A 278 17.91 -20.10 54.42
C TRP A 278 19.06 -19.17 53.97
N PRO A 279 19.98 -18.70 54.84
CA PRO A 279 21.07 -17.83 54.41
C PRO A 279 22.02 -18.47 53.38
N GLY A 280 22.15 -19.80 53.39
CA GLY A 280 22.90 -20.56 52.39
C GLY A 280 22.33 -20.43 50.99
N LEU A 281 21.00 -20.53 50.86
CA LEU A 281 20.26 -20.48 49.58
C LEU A 281 20.19 -19.08 48.96
N TYR A 282 20.45 -18.04 49.75
CA TYR A 282 20.38 -16.63 49.34
C TYR A 282 21.74 -15.92 49.32
N SER A 283 22.82 -16.69 49.46
CA SER A 283 24.19 -16.16 49.48
C SER A 283 24.50 -15.38 48.19
N GLY A 284 24.85 -14.10 48.31
CA GLY A 284 25.20 -13.23 47.18
C GLY A 284 24.02 -12.50 46.53
N ILE A 285 22.79 -12.60 47.07
CA ILE A 285 21.61 -11.94 46.48
C ILE A 285 21.75 -10.42 46.42
N THR A 286 22.35 -9.81 47.43
CA THR A 286 22.60 -8.36 47.47
C THR A 286 23.44 -7.88 46.30
N VAL A 287 24.52 -8.62 45.98
CA VAL A 287 25.41 -8.30 44.85
C VAL A 287 24.69 -8.50 43.52
N HIS A 288 23.84 -9.52 43.44
CA HIS A 288 23.03 -9.77 42.26
C HIS A 288 22.06 -8.61 41.99
N MET A 289 21.35 -8.12 43.02
CA MET A 289 20.43 -6.98 42.89
C MET A 289 21.16 -5.67 42.54
N MET A 290 22.31 -5.42 43.17
CA MET A 290 23.16 -4.26 42.85
C MET A 290 23.66 -4.25 41.41
N LYS A 291 23.78 -5.42 40.77
CA LYS A 291 24.16 -5.54 39.36
C LYS A 291 22.98 -5.34 38.42
N THR A 292 21.80 -5.87 38.76
CA THR A 292 20.66 -5.96 37.83
C THR A 292 20.17 -4.58 37.37
N VAL A 293 20.16 -3.58 38.25
CA VAL A 293 19.69 -2.22 37.91
C VAL A 293 20.65 -1.48 36.95
N PRO A 294 21.98 -1.37 37.24
CA PRO A 294 22.93 -0.79 36.29
C PRO A 294 23.02 -1.54 34.96
N ASN A 295 22.91 -2.87 34.97
CA ASN A 295 22.96 -3.70 33.77
C ASN A 295 21.84 -3.35 32.77
N SER A 296 20.62 -3.09 33.26
CA SER A 296 19.50 -2.71 32.41
C SER A 296 19.68 -1.31 31.80
N ALA A 297 20.20 -0.35 32.60
CA ALA A 297 20.47 1.01 32.13
C ALA A 297 21.58 1.06 31.08
N VAL A 298 22.69 0.34 31.31
CA VAL A 298 23.81 0.25 30.37
C VAL A 298 23.38 -0.44 29.09
N LEU A 299 22.62 -1.54 29.17
CA LEU A 299 22.16 -2.26 27.98
C LEU A 299 21.31 -1.38 27.06
N MET A 300 20.36 -0.62 27.60
CA MET A 300 19.48 0.24 26.80
C MET A 300 20.26 1.42 26.20
N GLY A 301 21.02 2.16 27.01
CA GLY A 301 21.78 3.32 26.52
C GLY A 301 22.88 2.94 25.51
N THR A 302 23.50 1.77 25.68
CA THR A 302 24.53 1.29 24.72
C THR A 302 23.90 0.78 23.42
N TYR A 303 22.70 0.20 23.46
CA TYR A 303 21.99 -0.23 22.26
C TYR A 303 21.66 0.97 21.36
N GLU A 304 21.09 2.04 21.93
CA GLU A 304 20.77 3.27 21.20
C GLU A 304 22.03 3.95 20.65
N LEU A 305 23.09 4.04 21.45
CA LEU A 305 24.36 4.63 21.04
C LEU A 305 25.06 3.81 19.95
N MET A 306 24.95 2.47 19.98
CA MET A 306 25.50 1.59 18.95
C MET A 306 24.76 1.69 17.62
N ILE A 307 23.43 1.83 17.65
CA ILE A 307 22.65 2.11 16.43
C ILE A 307 23.13 3.41 15.80
N TRP A 308 23.20 4.49 16.60
CA TRP A 308 23.69 5.78 16.13
C TRP A 308 25.12 5.71 15.59
N PHE A 309 26.01 4.99 16.28
CA PHE A 309 27.40 4.81 15.87
C PHE A 309 27.54 3.99 14.59
N LEU A 310 26.83 2.87 14.44
CA LEU A 310 26.88 2.04 13.23
C LEU A 310 26.36 2.81 12.01
N ILE A 311 25.27 3.56 12.16
CA ILE A 311 24.75 4.46 11.12
C ILE A 311 25.82 5.52 10.76
N SER A 312 26.42 6.15 11.76
CA SER A 312 27.46 7.19 11.57
C SER A 312 28.74 6.65 10.94
N VAL A 313 29.16 5.42 11.27
CA VAL A 313 30.35 4.77 10.70
C VAL A 313 30.09 4.31 9.27
N ILE A 314 28.91 3.77 8.97
CA ILE A 314 28.50 3.45 7.60
C ILE A 314 28.53 4.73 6.75
N GLN A 315 27.98 5.84 7.26
CA GLN A 315 28.04 7.15 6.60
C GLN A 315 29.49 7.63 6.40
N LYS A 316 30.36 7.54 7.41
CA LYS A 316 31.78 7.94 7.30
C LYS A 316 32.59 7.04 6.37
N PHE A 317 32.29 5.75 6.31
CA PHE A 317 32.96 4.79 5.42
C PHE A 317 32.56 5.03 3.97
N LEU A 318 31.27 5.30 3.71
CA LEU A 318 30.78 5.75 2.41
C LEU A 318 31.45 7.07 1.98
N ASN A 319 31.60 8.03 2.90
CA ASN A 319 32.25 9.32 2.64
C ASN A 319 33.78 9.24 2.42
N LYS A 320 34.44 8.13 2.78
CA LYS A 320 35.91 7.95 2.64
C LYS A 320 36.30 7.31 1.31
N PHE A 321 35.39 6.55 0.68
CA PHE A 321 35.63 5.87 -0.61
C PHE A 321 35.04 6.62 -1.81
N LEU A 322 34.31 7.71 -1.58
CA LEU A 322 33.79 8.59 -2.63
C LEU A 322 34.61 9.90 -2.66
N PRO A 323 35.12 10.37 -3.82
CA PRO A 323 35.90 11.60 -3.91
C PRO A 323 35.02 12.83 -3.65
N PRO A 324 35.60 13.98 -3.25
CA PRO A 324 34.86 15.20 -3.02
C PRO A 324 34.45 15.80 -4.37
N ARG A 325 33.14 15.81 -4.68
CA ARG A 325 32.53 16.67 -5.71
C ARG A 325 31.62 17.65 -4.98
N ILE A 326 31.93 18.95 -5.02
CA ILE A 326 31.38 19.90 -6.00
C ILE A 326 29.86 19.83 -6.01
N GLU A 327 29.23 20.90 -5.52
CA GLU A 327 27.83 21.23 -5.79
C GLU A 327 27.58 21.16 -7.29
N LEU A 328 27.09 20.01 -7.72
CA LEU A 328 26.54 19.78 -9.04
C LEU A 328 25.39 18.82 -8.84
N LEU A 329 24.19 19.37 -9.04
CA LEU A 329 23.00 18.68 -9.50
C LEU A 329 23.39 17.46 -10.35
N GLN A 330 23.44 16.27 -9.74
CA GLN A 330 23.55 15.00 -10.45
C GLN A 330 22.58 14.00 -9.82
N ASP A 331 21.35 14.17 -10.29
CA ASP A 331 20.47 13.12 -10.81
C ASP A 331 19.99 12.05 -9.82
N ASP A 332 18.87 12.40 -9.19
CA ASP A 332 17.81 11.52 -8.67
C ASP A 332 17.28 10.52 -9.73
N LYS A 333 18.12 9.72 -10.38
CA LYS A 333 17.60 8.64 -11.24
C LYS A 333 17.00 7.47 -10.44
N HIS A 334 17.18 7.45 -9.12
CA HIS A 334 16.57 6.44 -8.24
C HIS A 334 15.62 7.01 -7.18
N ASN A 335 15.35 8.33 -7.20
CA ASN A 335 14.39 8.94 -6.30
C ASN A 335 13.46 9.97 -6.99
N LYS A 336 13.42 9.99 -8.32
CA LYS A 336 12.38 10.72 -9.06
C LYS A 336 11.09 9.92 -9.00
N SER A 337 10.19 10.34 -8.10
CA SER A 337 8.78 9.93 -8.13
C SER A 337 8.20 10.22 -9.51
N ARG A 338 7.39 9.33 -10.08
CA ARG A 338 6.66 9.56 -11.35
C ARG A 338 5.48 10.55 -11.17
N LYS A 339 5.45 11.30 -10.08
CA LYS A 339 4.35 12.18 -9.70
C LYS A 339 4.74 13.65 -9.86
N LEU A 340 3.74 14.48 -10.17
CA LEU A 340 3.89 15.93 -10.28
C LEU A 340 3.93 16.56 -8.89
N LEU A 341 5.08 16.47 -8.21
CA LEU A 341 5.31 16.97 -6.86
C LEU A 341 6.63 17.74 -6.79
N ASN A 342 6.74 18.74 -5.91
CA ASN A 342 8.01 19.42 -5.66
C ASN A 342 9.01 18.49 -4.94
N SER A 343 8.54 17.82 -3.88
CA SER A 343 9.30 16.77 -3.18
C SER A 343 8.35 15.81 -2.46
N ALA A 344 8.77 14.57 -2.23
CA ALA A 344 7.98 13.60 -1.46
C ALA A 344 7.75 14.05 -0.01
N SER A 345 8.72 14.75 0.60
CA SER A 345 8.64 15.22 1.98
C SER A 345 7.79 16.48 2.17
N SER A 346 7.63 17.32 1.15
CA SER A 346 6.83 18.56 1.24
C SER A 346 5.42 18.40 0.70
N CYS A 347 5.10 17.28 0.03
CA CYS A 347 3.87 17.17 -0.75
C CYS A 347 2.57 17.41 0.04
N VAL A 348 2.50 16.96 1.30
CA VAL A 348 1.34 17.18 2.18
C VAL A 348 1.18 18.66 2.51
N GLU A 349 2.28 19.32 2.86
CA GLU A 349 2.29 20.76 3.16
C GLU A 349 1.95 21.59 1.93
N ASP A 350 2.55 21.27 0.78
CA ASP A 350 2.30 21.93 -0.51
C ASP A 350 0.81 21.80 -0.91
N ASN A 351 0.22 20.62 -0.71
CA ASN A 351 -1.21 20.36 -0.96
C ASN A 351 -2.10 21.23 -0.06
N MET A 352 -1.84 21.23 1.26
CA MET A 352 -2.59 22.03 2.23
C MET A 352 -2.52 23.54 1.94
N GLN A 353 -1.32 24.06 1.65
CA GLN A 353 -1.13 25.46 1.31
C GLN A 353 -1.87 25.82 0.02
N SER A 354 -1.75 24.99 -1.01
CA SER A 354 -2.42 25.19 -2.29
C SER A 354 -3.95 25.19 -2.16
N LEU A 355 -4.49 24.30 -1.32
CA LEU A 355 -5.91 24.27 -1.01
C LEU A 355 -6.38 25.59 -0.38
N CYS A 356 -5.64 26.12 0.59
CA CYS A 356 -5.98 27.41 1.22
C CYS A 356 -5.76 28.61 0.30
N MET A 357 -4.77 28.56 -0.59
CA MET A 357 -4.53 29.62 -1.57
C MET A 357 -5.63 29.67 -2.64
N ARG A 358 -6.20 28.52 -3.03
CA ARG A 358 -7.26 28.44 -4.04
C ARG A 358 -8.65 28.74 -3.47
N ASN A 359 -8.89 28.49 -2.19
CA ASN A 359 -10.21 28.58 -1.57
C ASN A 359 -10.22 29.51 -0.35
N ASP A 360 -10.84 30.68 -0.49
CA ASP A 360 -10.96 31.70 0.56
C ASP A 360 -11.84 31.29 1.75
N LYS A 361 -12.61 30.20 1.62
CA LYS A 361 -13.49 29.65 2.67
C LYS A 361 -12.78 28.74 3.66
N VAL A 362 -11.51 28.40 3.39
CA VAL A 362 -10.69 27.59 4.29
C VAL A 362 -9.36 28.27 4.56
N CYS A 363 -8.81 28.02 5.74
CA CYS A 363 -7.48 28.47 6.11
C CYS A 363 -6.71 27.35 6.81
N LYS A 364 -5.39 27.47 6.82
CA LYS A 364 -4.51 26.56 7.55
C LYS A 364 -4.28 27.10 8.95
N LEU A 365 -4.39 26.25 9.97
CA LEU A 365 -4.02 26.61 11.34
C LEU A 365 -2.50 26.80 11.45
N GLU A 366 -2.07 27.92 12.06
CA GLU A 366 -0.65 28.21 12.21
C GLU A 366 0.07 27.07 12.94
N LYS A 367 1.22 26.60 12.41
CA LYS A 367 2.09 25.54 12.96
C LYS A 367 1.51 24.12 12.99
N TYR A 368 0.24 23.92 12.67
CA TYR A 368 -0.40 22.60 12.71
C TYR A 368 -0.95 22.22 11.34
N PRO A 369 -0.90 20.94 10.96
CA PRO A 369 -1.47 20.46 9.71
C PRO A 369 -2.99 20.32 9.86
N VAL A 370 -3.69 21.45 10.03
CA VAL A 370 -5.15 21.51 10.16
C VAL A 370 -5.69 22.48 9.13
N ILE A 371 -6.64 22.01 8.32
CA ILE A 371 -7.49 22.86 7.47
C ILE A 371 -8.75 23.17 8.26
N ILE A 372 -9.11 24.44 8.38
CA ILE A 372 -10.26 24.89 9.14
C ILE A 372 -11.03 25.93 8.34
N ARG A 373 -12.32 26.05 8.59
CA ARG A 373 -13.17 27.09 7.99
C ARG A 373 -12.65 28.49 8.32
N SER A 374 -12.62 29.37 7.32
CA SER A 374 -12.23 30.77 7.52
C SER A 374 -13.29 31.58 8.28
N ASP A 375 -14.55 31.15 8.25
CA ASP A 375 -15.68 31.75 8.96
C ASP A 375 -15.94 31.11 10.35
N LEU A 376 -14.90 30.59 11.01
CA LEU A 376 -15.01 29.92 12.33
C LEU A 376 -15.74 30.75 13.40
N ASN A 377 -15.60 32.08 13.36
CA ASN A 377 -16.31 32.98 14.27
C ASN A 377 -17.84 32.90 14.10
N THR A 378 -18.35 32.64 12.89
CA THR A 378 -19.77 32.45 12.64
C THR A 378 -20.28 31.21 13.37
N VAL A 379 -19.59 30.07 13.24
CA VAL A 379 -19.94 28.81 13.93
C VAL A 379 -20.03 29.02 15.44
N THR A 380 -19.04 29.72 16.01
CA THR A 380 -18.96 29.96 17.45
C THR A 380 -19.96 31.02 17.95
N ASN A 381 -20.22 32.09 17.19
CA ASN A 381 -21.16 33.14 17.58
C ASN A 381 -22.62 32.69 17.50
N VAL A 382 -22.97 31.88 16.50
CA VAL A 382 -24.33 31.31 16.37
C VAL A 382 -24.54 30.18 17.39
N GLY A 383 -23.46 29.55 17.84
CA GLY A 383 -23.52 28.44 18.79
C GLY A 383 -23.84 27.11 18.11
N HIS A 384 -23.32 26.88 16.91
CA HIS A 384 -23.44 25.58 16.23
C HIS A 384 -22.45 24.56 16.78
N VAL A 385 -22.74 23.28 16.56
CA VAL A 385 -21.82 22.17 16.85
C VAL A 385 -20.71 22.16 15.80
N ALA A 386 -19.46 21.99 16.23
CA ALA A 386 -18.33 21.83 15.32
C ALA A 386 -18.16 20.36 14.93
N ILE A 387 -17.95 20.08 13.65
CA ILE A 387 -17.64 18.74 13.14
C ILE A 387 -16.16 18.65 12.78
N ILE A 388 -15.43 17.71 13.38
CA ILE A 388 -14.01 17.47 13.10
C ILE A 388 -13.83 16.06 12.54
N SER A 389 -13.00 15.94 11.51
CA SER A 389 -12.49 14.65 11.02
C SER A 389 -11.03 14.79 10.62
N GLY A 390 -10.43 13.75 10.07
CA GLY A 390 -9.06 13.74 9.59
C GLY A 390 -8.50 12.35 9.45
N GLY A 391 -7.24 12.27 9.05
CA GLY A 391 -6.56 11.01 8.76
C GLY A 391 -5.27 11.25 7.99
N GLY A 392 -4.68 10.19 7.47
CA GLY A 392 -3.52 10.29 6.57
C GLY A 392 -3.84 11.06 5.28
N SER A 393 -2.82 11.67 4.70
CA SER A 393 -2.92 12.24 3.35
C SER A 393 -2.88 11.15 2.28
N GLY A 394 -3.23 11.49 1.03
CA GLY A 394 -3.31 10.54 -0.09
C GLY A 394 -4.72 10.05 -0.38
N HIS A 395 -5.73 10.62 0.28
CA HIS A 395 -7.16 10.34 0.06
C HIS A 395 -7.90 11.55 -0.50
N GLU A 396 -7.19 12.57 -0.97
CA GLU A 396 -7.75 13.81 -1.45
C GLU A 396 -8.84 13.54 -2.52
N PRO A 397 -9.99 14.24 -2.44
CA PRO A 397 -10.23 15.43 -1.62
C PRO A 397 -10.50 15.18 -0.13
N ALA A 398 -10.61 13.93 0.32
CA ALA A 398 -10.73 13.65 1.75
C ALA A 398 -9.41 13.99 2.50
N PHE A 399 -9.43 14.71 3.63
CA PHE A 399 -10.58 15.36 4.26
C PHE A 399 -10.63 16.88 4.04
N GLY A 400 -9.51 17.50 3.64
CA GLY A 400 -9.42 18.96 3.51
C GLY A 400 -10.44 19.58 2.56
N GLY A 401 -10.86 18.85 1.52
CA GLY A 401 -11.85 19.31 0.55
C GLY A 401 -13.30 19.34 1.07
N TYR A 402 -13.56 18.67 2.19
CA TYR A 402 -14.87 18.62 2.85
C TYR A 402 -15.00 19.61 4.02
N VAL A 403 -14.05 20.54 4.16
CA VAL A 403 -14.13 21.64 5.11
C VAL A 403 -14.92 22.81 4.52
N GLY A 404 -15.98 23.22 5.20
CA GLY A 404 -16.93 24.23 4.72
C GLY A 404 -18.25 24.17 5.48
N PHE A 405 -19.11 25.18 5.27
CA PHE A 405 -20.46 25.14 5.85
C PHE A 405 -21.23 23.92 5.34
N GLY A 406 -21.99 23.27 6.21
CA GLY A 406 -22.80 22.09 5.87
C GLY A 406 -22.05 20.76 5.88
N MET A 407 -20.75 20.74 6.22
CA MET A 407 -19.94 19.52 6.42
C MET A 407 -18.92 19.69 7.57
N LEU A 408 -17.61 19.58 7.30
CA LEU A 408 -16.57 19.67 8.34
C LEU A 408 -16.30 21.12 8.72
N THR A 409 -16.18 21.36 10.03
CA THR A 409 -15.61 22.60 10.57
C THR A 409 -14.09 22.61 10.43
N ALA A 410 -13.44 21.48 10.71
CA ALA A 410 -12.00 21.31 10.54
C ALA A 410 -11.62 19.88 10.12
N ALA A 411 -10.54 19.77 9.35
CA ALA A 411 -9.90 18.52 8.97
C ALA A 411 -8.45 18.50 9.44
N VAL A 412 -8.06 17.45 10.16
CA VAL A 412 -6.69 17.25 10.64
C VAL A 412 -5.94 16.34 9.66
N ILE A 413 -4.86 16.85 9.08
CA ILE A 413 -4.15 16.20 7.98
C ILE A 413 -2.87 15.55 8.52
N GLY A 414 -2.73 14.25 8.32
CA GLY A 414 -1.52 13.48 8.64
C GLY A 414 -0.59 13.34 7.44
N GLU A 415 0.55 12.68 7.64
CA GLU A 415 1.44 12.29 6.53
C GLU A 415 0.74 11.28 5.60
N ILE A 416 1.33 10.98 4.44
CA ILE A 416 0.76 10.02 3.48
C ILE A 416 0.44 8.68 4.18
N PHE A 417 -0.84 8.29 4.15
CA PHE A 417 -1.40 7.07 4.77
C PHE A 417 -1.08 6.89 6.26
N THR A 418 -0.80 7.98 6.98
CA THR A 418 -0.44 7.95 8.40
C THR A 418 -1.32 8.91 9.19
N SER A 419 -1.99 8.40 10.22
CA SER A 419 -2.80 9.21 11.14
C SER A 419 -2.07 10.46 11.62
N PRO A 420 -2.74 11.63 11.73
CA PRO A 420 -2.15 12.81 12.30
C PRO A 420 -1.79 12.61 13.78
N PRO A 421 -0.73 13.26 14.28
CA PRO A 421 -0.35 13.15 15.67
C PRO A 421 -1.41 13.80 16.57
N SER A 422 -1.64 13.20 17.75
CA SER A 422 -2.63 13.67 18.74
C SER A 422 -2.53 15.16 19.11
N GLN A 423 -1.34 15.76 19.02
CA GLN A 423 -1.15 17.19 19.30
C GLN A 423 -1.82 18.08 18.24
N SER A 424 -1.79 17.70 16.96
CA SER A 424 -2.45 18.44 15.88
C SER A 424 -3.96 18.34 15.99
N ILE A 425 -4.47 17.16 16.39
CA ILE A 425 -5.90 16.95 16.64
C ILE A 425 -6.36 17.79 17.86
N LEU A 426 -5.57 17.81 18.93
CA LEU A 426 -5.83 18.65 20.09
C LEU A 426 -5.81 20.15 19.72
N ALA A 427 -4.95 20.57 18.80
CA ALA A 427 -4.92 21.95 18.30
C ALA A 427 -6.21 22.32 17.54
N ALA A 428 -6.76 21.40 16.73
CA ALA A 428 -8.06 21.60 16.07
C ALA A 428 -9.20 21.71 17.09
N LEU A 429 -9.25 20.81 18.08
CA LEU A 429 -10.22 20.87 19.19
C LEU A 429 -10.12 22.18 19.98
N HIS A 430 -8.89 22.64 20.24
CA HIS A 430 -8.65 23.92 20.87
C HIS A 430 -9.12 25.10 20.01
N ALA A 431 -8.92 25.05 18.70
CA ALA A 431 -9.37 26.11 17.79
C ALA A 431 -10.89 26.29 17.80
N VAL A 432 -11.64 25.19 17.86
CA VAL A 432 -13.13 25.20 17.86
C VAL A 432 -13.75 25.23 19.27
N ARG A 433 -12.97 25.45 20.33
CA ARG A 433 -13.40 25.30 21.73
C ARG A 433 -14.56 26.17 22.21
N ASN A 434 -14.94 27.18 21.43
CA ASN A 434 -16.07 28.06 21.72
C ASN A 434 -17.35 27.64 20.99
N ALA A 435 -17.35 26.51 20.28
CA ALA A 435 -18.56 25.93 19.70
C ALA A 435 -19.47 25.35 20.79
N ALA A 436 -20.76 25.13 20.49
CA ALA A 436 -21.71 24.56 21.46
C ALA A 436 -21.37 23.10 21.85
N GLY A 437 -20.58 22.44 21.01
CA GLY A 437 -20.05 21.10 21.23
C GLY A 437 -19.20 20.69 20.03
N VAL A 438 -18.50 19.56 20.13
CA VAL A 438 -17.71 19.01 19.03
C VAL A 438 -18.07 17.56 18.79
N MET A 439 -18.43 17.23 17.55
CA MET A 439 -18.55 15.86 17.08
C MET A 439 -17.30 15.49 16.28
N VAL A 440 -16.59 14.44 16.71
CA VAL A 440 -15.38 13.95 16.05
C VAL A 440 -15.70 12.65 15.29
N VAL A 441 -15.50 12.66 13.97
CA VAL A 441 -15.67 11.47 13.12
C VAL A 441 -14.31 10.84 12.86
N ILE A 442 -14.16 9.56 13.18
CA ILE A 442 -12.90 8.82 13.11
C ILE A 442 -13.10 7.62 12.18
N LEU A 443 -12.26 7.44 11.16
CA LEU A 443 -12.28 6.21 10.38
C LEU A 443 -11.72 5.04 11.22
N ASN A 444 -12.24 3.82 11.04
CA ASN A 444 -11.83 2.66 11.85
C ASN A 444 -10.45 2.10 11.44
N TYR A 445 -9.40 2.91 11.61
CA TYR A 445 -8.00 2.52 11.52
C TYR A 445 -7.35 2.63 12.89
N THR A 446 -6.48 1.68 13.23
CA THR A 446 -5.83 1.62 14.54
C THR A 446 -5.07 2.92 14.88
N GLY A 447 -4.35 3.48 13.91
CA GLY A 447 -3.63 4.75 14.08
C GLY A 447 -4.58 5.91 14.43
N ASP A 448 -5.64 6.07 13.64
CA ASP A 448 -6.63 7.13 13.82
C ASP A 448 -7.33 7.01 15.17
N ARG A 449 -7.82 5.82 15.53
CA ARG A 449 -8.48 5.58 16.83
C ARG A 449 -7.61 5.95 18.02
N LEU A 450 -6.34 5.58 17.96
CA LEU A 450 -5.40 5.87 19.04
C LEU A 450 -5.10 7.37 19.13
N HIS A 451 -4.76 8.02 18.02
CA HIS A 451 -4.37 9.43 18.04
C HIS A 451 -5.54 10.38 18.31
N PHE A 452 -6.72 10.15 17.70
CA PHE A 452 -7.93 10.91 18.00
C PHE A 452 -8.42 10.63 19.41
N GLY A 453 -8.41 9.37 19.88
CA GLY A 453 -8.77 9.03 21.25
C GLY A 453 -7.89 9.73 22.29
N VAL A 454 -6.57 9.77 22.08
CA VAL A 454 -5.63 10.51 22.95
C VAL A 454 -5.95 12.00 22.96
N ALA A 455 -6.28 12.57 21.81
CA ALA A 455 -6.58 14.00 21.69
C ALA A 455 -7.91 14.38 22.36
N ILE A 456 -8.96 13.57 22.18
CA ILE A 456 -10.29 13.77 22.78
C ILE A 456 -10.19 13.76 24.32
N GLU A 457 -9.53 12.75 24.88
CA GLU A 457 -9.30 12.62 26.33
C GLU A 457 -8.55 13.83 26.90
N ARG A 458 -7.53 14.30 26.17
CA ARG A 458 -6.80 15.52 26.56
C ARG A 458 -7.68 16.77 26.46
N ALA A 459 -8.50 16.89 25.42
CA ALA A 459 -9.38 18.02 25.22
C ALA A 459 -10.46 18.09 26.31
N GLN A 460 -11.10 16.97 26.65
CA GLN A 460 -12.07 16.88 27.74
C GLN A 460 -11.48 17.34 29.08
N ARG A 461 -10.19 17.04 29.32
CA ARG A 461 -9.49 17.48 30.53
C ARG A 461 -9.08 18.95 30.51
N LEU A 462 -8.59 19.45 29.37
CA LEU A 462 -8.06 20.81 29.25
C LEU A 462 -9.17 21.85 29.05
N PHE A 463 -10.30 21.44 28.48
CA PHE A 463 -11.44 22.27 28.12
C PHE A 463 -12.72 21.68 28.75
N PRO A 464 -12.88 21.74 30.09
CA PRO A 464 -14.00 21.08 30.79
C PRO A 464 -15.38 21.61 30.38
N ASN A 465 -15.44 22.79 29.76
CA ASN A 465 -16.68 23.41 29.28
C ASN A 465 -16.97 23.08 27.80
N LEU A 466 -16.16 22.26 27.13
CA LEU A 466 -16.34 21.85 25.74
C LEU A 466 -16.90 20.43 25.70
N PRO A 467 -18.20 20.23 25.40
CA PRO A 467 -18.74 18.90 25.16
C PRO A 467 -18.09 18.30 23.91
N VAL A 468 -17.49 17.12 24.04
CA VAL A 468 -16.90 16.39 22.91
C VAL A 468 -17.46 14.98 22.85
N GLN A 469 -18.05 14.62 21.72
CA GLN A 469 -18.48 13.25 21.37
C GLN A 469 -17.75 12.79 20.10
N PHE A 470 -17.71 11.48 19.89
CA PHE A 470 -17.07 10.92 18.70
C PHE A 470 -17.79 9.67 18.20
N VAL A 471 -17.64 9.40 16.90
CA VAL A 471 -18.13 8.19 16.23
C VAL A 471 -16.98 7.58 15.44
N VAL A 472 -16.89 6.25 15.48
CA VAL A 472 -15.97 5.50 14.64
C VAL A 472 -16.74 4.89 13.47
N VAL A 473 -16.34 5.20 12.24
CA VAL A 473 -16.97 4.71 11.01
C VAL A 473 -16.25 3.47 10.50
N ASP A 474 -17.00 2.39 10.30
CA ASP A 474 -16.53 1.05 9.95
C ASP A 474 -17.40 0.44 8.82
N ASP A 475 -17.69 1.25 7.80
CA ASP A 475 -18.61 0.94 6.70
C ASP A 475 -18.11 -0.14 5.71
N ASP A 476 -16.83 -0.52 5.76
CA ASP A 476 -16.30 -1.57 4.88
C ASP A 476 -16.93 -2.94 5.14
N CYS A 477 -17.73 -3.43 4.19
CA CYS A 477 -18.40 -4.72 4.28
C CYS A 477 -17.59 -5.88 3.68
N ALA A 478 -16.29 -5.70 3.42
CA ALA A 478 -15.43 -6.80 3.02
C ALA A 478 -15.51 -7.92 4.08
N LEU A 479 -15.17 -7.65 5.34
CA LEU A 479 -15.13 -8.70 6.37
C LEU A 479 -16.54 -9.11 6.86
N SER A 480 -16.85 -10.40 6.77
CA SER A 480 -18.13 -11.00 7.20
C SER A 480 -18.04 -11.90 8.43
N GLU A 481 -16.85 -12.34 8.84
CA GLU A 481 -16.70 -13.18 10.02
C GLU A 481 -17.03 -12.39 11.30
N VAL A 482 -17.92 -12.93 12.14
CA VAL A 482 -18.46 -12.26 13.34
C VAL A 482 -17.37 -11.67 14.24
N ASP A 483 -16.26 -12.40 14.42
CA ASP A 483 -15.12 -11.95 15.24
C ASP A 483 -14.30 -10.84 14.57
N LEU A 484 -14.34 -10.75 13.23
CA LEU A 484 -13.61 -9.76 12.43
C LEU A 484 -14.45 -8.54 12.05
N VAL A 485 -15.77 -8.52 12.31
CA VAL A 485 -16.64 -7.35 12.04
C VAL A 485 -16.13 -6.10 12.75
N LYS A 486 -15.51 -6.24 13.94
CA LYS A 486 -14.90 -5.11 14.67
C LYS A 486 -13.68 -4.50 13.96
N CYS A 487 -13.11 -5.22 12.99
CA CYS A 487 -11.96 -4.82 12.19
C CYS A 487 -12.33 -4.22 10.84
N ARG A 488 -13.63 -4.00 10.56
CA ARG A 488 -14.09 -3.32 9.33
C ARG A 488 -13.50 -1.92 9.24
N ARG A 489 -12.96 -1.55 8.08
CA ARG A 489 -12.34 -0.23 7.85
C ARG A 489 -13.41 0.85 7.67
N GLY A 490 -13.02 2.10 7.88
CA GLY A 490 -13.81 3.26 7.44
C GLY A 490 -13.39 3.67 6.03
N LEU A 491 -14.33 3.79 5.10
CA LEU A 491 -14.09 4.08 3.68
C LEU A 491 -14.97 5.26 3.20
N ALA A 492 -15.21 5.34 1.89
CA ALA A 492 -15.91 6.44 1.21
C ALA A 492 -17.34 6.67 1.71
N GLY A 493 -18.01 5.65 2.26
CA GLY A 493 -19.35 5.79 2.83
C GLY A 493 -19.40 6.78 3.98
N SER A 494 -18.29 6.95 4.71
CA SER A 494 -18.17 7.97 5.77
C SER A 494 -18.50 9.39 5.31
N LEU A 495 -18.38 9.68 4.01
CA LEU A 495 -18.72 10.99 3.45
C LEU A 495 -20.23 11.28 3.48
N PHE A 496 -21.08 10.25 3.37
CA PHE A 496 -22.53 10.41 3.60
C PHE A 496 -22.81 10.87 5.03
N LEU A 497 -22.17 10.22 6.01
CA LEU A 497 -22.28 10.59 7.41
C LEU A 497 -21.83 12.04 7.62
N LEU A 498 -20.67 12.43 7.09
CA LEU A 498 -20.17 13.81 7.19
C LEU A 498 -21.13 14.84 6.60
N LYS A 499 -21.76 14.52 5.46
CA LYS A 499 -22.74 15.42 4.83
C LYS A 499 -23.99 15.59 5.68
N ILE A 500 -24.54 14.49 6.20
CA ILE A 500 -25.77 14.50 6.99
C ILE A 500 -25.55 15.29 8.29
N ILE A 501 -24.52 14.93 9.07
CA ILE A 501 -24.30 15.55 10.38
C ILE A 501 -23.80 16.99 10.27
N GLY A 502 -23.09 17.33 9.18
CA GLY A 502 -22.69 18.69 8.90
C GLY A 502 -23.89 19.58 8.56
N ALA A 503 -24.84 19.07 7.79
CA ALA A 503 -26.09 19.79 7.52
C ALA A 503 -26.95 19.93 8.78
N MET A 504 -27.02 18.89 9.63
CA MET A 504 -27.66 18.97 10.95
C MET A 504 -27.02 20.03 11.84
N ALA A 505 -25.68 20.08 11.89
CA ALA A 505 -24.96 21.08 12.67
C ALA A 505 -25.23 22.51 12.18
N GLU A 506 -25.33 22.73 10.86
CA GLU A 506 -25.75 24.03 10.31
C GLU A 506 -27.22 24.36 10.55
N ALA A 507 -28.08 23.36 10.68
CA ALA A 507 -29.48 23.55 11.06
C ALA A 507 -29.62 23.88 12.56
N GLY A 508 -28.54 23.88 13.33
CA GLY A 508 -28.54 24.19 14.77
C GLY A 508 -28.90 23.00 15.66
N GLU A 509 -28.79 21.77 15.16
CA GLU A 509 -29.07 20.57 15.95
C GLU A 509 -28.09 20.40 17.12
N SER A 510 -28.60 19.82 18.21
CA SER A 510 -27.80 19.57 19.41
C SER A 510 -26.76 18.46 19.19
N LEU A 511 -25.65 18.52 19.92
CA LEU A 511 -24.60 17.49 19.87
C LEU A 511 -25.16 16.08 20.16
N GLN A 512 -26.10 15.99 21.12
CA GLN A 512 -26.75 14.73 21.49
C GLN A 512 -27.56 14.14 20.33
N ASN A 513 -28.36 14.97 19.65
CA ASN A 513 -29.14 14.52 18.49
C ASN A 513 -28.21 14.06 17.36
N ILE A 514 -27.16 14.85 17.08
CA ILE A 514 -26.15 14.51 16.06
C ILE A 514 -25.50 13.16 16.39
N SER A 515 -25.13 12.91 17.65
CA SER A 515 -24.50 11.65 18.05
C SER A 515 -25.44 10.45 17.92
N VAL A 516 -26.73 10.60 18.24
CA VAL A 516 -27.72 9.54 18.01
C VAL A 516 -27.86 9.26 16.51
N GLU A 517 -27.91 10.31 15.70
CA GLU A 517 -28.04 10.17 14.26
C GLU A 517 -26.80 9.51 13.62
N CYS A 518 -25.62 9.77 14.16
CA CYS A 518 -24.39 9.12 13.71
C CYS A 518 -24.47 7.60 13.78
N ASP A 519 -24.96 7.06 14.90
CA ASP A 519 -25.09 5.62 15.09
C ASP A 519 -26.14 5.00 14.15
N LEU A 520 -27.22 5.74 13.87
CA LEU A 520 -28.28 5.31 12.94
C LEU A 520 -27.81 5.30 11.49
N VAL A 521 -27.15 6.37 11.03
CA VAL A 521 -26.60 6.46 9.67
C VAL A 521 -25.53 5.38 9.47
N LYS A 522 -24.62 5.23 10.45
CA LYS A 522 -23.55 4.23 10.43
C LYS A 522 -24.11 2.80 10.25
N LYS A 523 -25.19 2.46 10.97
CA LYS A 523 -25.83 1.14 10.85
C LYS A 523 -26.41 0.87 9.46
N ASN A 524 -26.79 1.92 8.76
CA ASN A 524 -27.42 1.87 7.43
C ASN A 524 -26.44 2.10 6.28
N LEU A 525 -25.15 2.08 6.56
CA LEU A 525 -24.09 2.40 5.61
C LEU A 525 -23.24 1.16 5.34
N SER A 526 -22.95 0.89 4.08
CA SER A 526 -22.04 -0.20 3.69
C SER A 526 -21.29 0.12 2.41
N THR A 527 -20.00 -0.21 2.40
CA THR A 527 -19.06 0.10 1.32
C THR A 527 -18.21 -1.11 0.97
N ILE A 528 -17.93 -1.32 -0.32
CA ILE A 528 -16.96 -2.31 -0.78
C ILE A 528 -16.04 -1.71 -1.85
N GLY A 529 -14.75 -2.00 -1.77
CA GLY A 529 -13.73 -1.58 -2.74
C GLY A 529 -13.31 -2.69 -3.72
N LEU A 530 -12.93 -2.32 -4.93
CA LEU A 530 -12.32 -3.19 -5.95
C LEU A 530 -11.17 -2.44 -6.64
N GLY A 531 -10.00 -3.06 -6.76
CA GLY A 531 -8.82 -2.46 -7.42
C GLY A 531 -8.25 -3.33 -8.55
N LEU A 532 -7.84 -2.70 -9.64
CA LEU A 532 -7.08 -3.28 -10.77
C LEU A 532 -5.58 -3.01 -10.68
N SER A 533 -5.20 -1.97 -9.92
CA SER A 533 -3.80 -1.70 -9.55
C SER A 533 -3.72 -1.31 -8.08
N THR A 534 -2.50 -1.27 -7.52
CA THR A 534 -2.27 -0.63 -6.22
C THR A 534 -1.80 0.81 -6.39
N CYS A 535 -1.88 1.58 -5.31
CA CYS A 535 -1.35 2.93 -5.27
C CYS A 535 0.19 2.95 -5.19
N SER A 536 0.77 4.01 -5.74
CA SER A 536 2.18 4.33 -5.59
C SER A 536 2.33 5.52 -4.63
N PRO A 537 2.84 5.37 -3.40
CA PRO A 537 3.12 6.52 -2.55
C PRO A 537 4.29 7.37 -3.11
N PRO A 538 4.39 8.68 -2.78
CA PRO A 538 5.44 9.54 -3.33
C PRO A 538 6.88 9.11 -3.02
N ASP A 539 7.09 8.42 -1.90
CA ASP A 539 8.38 8.08 -1.29
C ASP A 539 8.84 6.64 -1.57
N ARG A 540 8.03 5.83 -2.25
CA ARG A 540 8.31 4.40 -2.49
C ARG A 540 7.64 3.88 -3.76
N ALA A 541 8.13 2.74 -4.25
CA ALA A 541 7.52 2.01 -5.36
C ALA A 541 6.10 1.52 -4.99
N PRO A 542 5.26 1.12 -5.97
CA PRO A 542 3.93 0.55 -5.72
C PRO A 542 4.01 -0.57 -4.67
N MET A 543 3.07 -0.58 -3.73
CA MET A 543 3.16 -1.46 -2.56
C MET A 543 3.01 -2.96 -2.90
N ILE A 544 2.23 -3.30 -3.95
CA ILE A 544 1.99 -4.68 -4.41
C ILE A 544 1.72 -4.66 -5.92
N ASP A 545 2.35 -5.56 -6.69
CA ASP A 545 2.01 -5.74 -8.10
C ASP A 545 0.74 -6.61 -8.23
N ILE A 546 -0.28 -6.12 -8.93
CA ILE A 546 -1.49 -6.90 -9.27
C ILE A 546 -1.25 -7.48 -10.66
N ASP A 547 -1.43 -8.78 -10.81
CA ASP A 547 -1.31 -9.42 -12.13
C ASP A 547 -2.33 -8.83 -13.10
N GLN A 548 -1.96 -8.67 -14.38
CA GLN A 548 -2.84 -8.08 -15.40
C GLN A 548 -4.16 -8.88 -15.59
N ASN A 549 -4.21 -10.14 -15.14
CA ASN A 549 -5.38 -11.01 -15.21
C ASN A 549 -6.13 -11.15 -13.87
N GLU A 550 -5.81 -10.32 -12.87
CA GLU A 550 -6.42 -10.35 -11.54
C GLU A 550 -7.05 -9.00 -11.16
N MET A 551 -8.01 -9.05 -10.23
CA MET A 551 -8.55 -7.90 -9.52
C MET A 551 -8.45 -8.16 -8.01
N HIS A 552 -8.26 -7.11 -7.21
CA HIS A 552 -8.26 -7.19 -5.75
C HIS A 552 -9.62 -6.78 -5.20
N PHE A 553 -10.36 -7.74 -4.65
CA PHE A 553 -11.69 -7.55 -4.09
C PHE A 553 -11.63 -7.20 -2.59
N GLY A 554 -12.42 -6.22 -2.16
CA GLY A 554 -12.42 -5.71 -0.80
C GLY A 554 -11.14 -4.93 -0.47
N ILE A 555 -10.63 -4.13 -1.41
CA ILE A 555 -9.45 -3.29 -1.19
C ILE A 555 -9.77 -2.10 -0.29
N GLY A 556 -8.80 -1.67 0.52
CA GLY A 556 -8.89 -0.47 1.35
C GLY A 556 -8.31 0.76 0.65
N ILE A 557 -8.21 1.87 1.38
CA ILE A 557 -7.70 3.15 0.85
C ILE A 557 -6.20 3.37 1.06
N HIS A 558 -5.48 2.54 1.82
CA HIS A 558 -4.01 2.69 2.01
C HIS A 558 -3.19 1.68 1.19
N GLY A 559 -3.76 1.14 0.10
CA GLY A 559 -3.12 0.09 -0.70
C GLY A 559 -2.91 -1.22 0.07
N GLU A 560 -3.68 -1.47 1.13
CA GLU A 560 -3.66 -2.76 1.83
C GLU A 560 -4.13 -3.88 0.89
N SER A 561 -3.65 -5.11 1.13
CA SER A 561 -4.18 -6.27 0.40
C SER A 561 -5.69 -6.38 0.61
N GLY A 562 -6.44 -6.50 -0.48
CA GLY A 562 -7.87 -6.79 -0.40
C GLY A 562 -8.13 -8.13 0.29
N MET A 563 -9.40 -8.40 0.61
CA MET A 563 -9.80 -9.69 1.21
C MET A 563 -9.28 -10.87 0.37
N ARG A 564 -9.43 -10.79 -0.95
CA ARG A 564 -9.03 -11.86 -1.87
C ARG A 564 -8.74 -11.30 -3.26
N ARG A 565 -7.95 -12.04 -4.01
CA ARG A 565 -7.76 -11.83 -5.45
C ARG A 565 -8.82 -12.62 -6.20
N ILE A 566 -9.41 -12.02 -7.22
CA ILE A 566 -10.38 -12.65 -8.11
C ILE A 566 -9.88 -12.52 -9.56
N PRO A 567 -10.30 -13.43 -10.47
CA PRO A 567 -9.98 -13.28 -11.89
C PRO A 567 -10.49 -11.94 -12.45
N LEU A 568 -9.82 -11.41 -13.48
CA LEU A 568 -10.30 -10.26 -14.25
C LEU A 568 -11.70 -10.56 -14.83
N MET A 569 -12.65 -9.66 -14.57
CA MET A 569 -14.04 -9.72 -15.05
C MET A 569 -14.40 -8.43 -15.81
N ASP A 570 -15.49 -8.46 -16.57
CA ASP A 570 -16.11 -7.22 -17.07
C ASP A 570 -16.78 -6.43 -15.93
N ALA A 571 -17.14 -5.17 -16.22
CA ALA A 571 -17.74 -4.27 -15.22
C ALA A 571 -19.05 -4.82 -14.65
N LYS A 572 -19.90 -5.44 -15.48
CA LYS A 572 -21.18 -6.03 -15.08
C LYS A 572 -21.02 -7.11 -14.03
N ASN A 573 -20.13 -8.07 -14.27
CA ASN A 573 -19.88 -9.17 -13.33
C ASN A 573 -19.16 -8.68 -12.07
N ALA A 574 -18.22 -7.74 -12.19
CA ALA A 574 -17.55 -7.14 -11.04
C ALA A 574 -18.54 -6.41 -10.11
N VAL A 575 -19.43 -5.57 -10.68
CA VAL A 575 -20.50 -4.89 -9.94
C VAL A 575 -21.44 -5.90 -9.30
N HIS A 576 -21.83 -6.96 -10.00
CA HIS A 576 -22.69 -8.00 -9.43
C HIS A 576 -22.12 -8.58 -8.13
N VAL A 577 -20.82 -8.94 -8.12
CA VAL A 577 -20.15 -9.49 -6.93
C VAL A 577 -20.05 -8.45 -5.81
N MET A 578 -19.75 -7.19 -6.14
CA MET A 578 -19.70 -6.09 -5.16
C MET A 578 -21.07 -5.87 -4.50
N MET A 579 -22.14 -5.79 -5.29
CA MET A 579 -23.50 -5.56 -4.81
C MET A 579 -23.99 -6.73 -3.95
N GLN A 580 -23.79 -7.98 -4.39
CA GLN A 580 -24.10 -9.15 -3.58
C GLN A 580 -23.42 -9.11 -2.21
N THR A 581 -22.16 -8.68 -2.17
CA THR A 581 -21.38 -8.56 -0.93
C THR A 581 -21.94 -7.46 -0.03
N ILE A 582 -22.31 -6.30 -0.58
CA ILE A 582 -22.93 -5.22 0.21
C ILE A 582 -24.22 -5.69 0.89
N PHE A 583 -25.13 -6.31 0.14
CA PHE A 583 -26.39 -6.77 0.74
C PHE A 583 -26.20 -7.91 1.74
N THR A 584 -25.35 -8.90 1.41
CA THR A 584 -25.15 -10.07 2.27
C THR A 584 -24.33 -9.74 3.52
N ASN A 585 -23.20 -9.05 3.38
CA ASN A 585 -22.28 -8.80 4.49
C ASN A 585 -22.56 -7.47 5.20
N GLY A 586 -22.99 -6.45 4.45
CA GLY A 586 -23.22 -5.10 4.96
C GLY A 586 -24.54 -5.00 5.70
N PHE A 587 -25.64 -5.32 5.00
CA PHE A 587 -27.00 -5.21 5.54
C PHE A 587 -27.54 -6.48 6.21
N ASP A 588 -26.86 -7.63 6.05
CA ASP A 588 -27.30 -8.95 6.55
C ASP A 588 -28.70 -9.34 6.05
N ILE A 589 -29.02 -8.96 4.80
CA ILE A 589 -30.34 -9.17 4.18
C ILE A 589 -30.16 -9.68 2.75
N LYS A 590 -30.98 -10.64 2.31
CA LYS A 590 -31.07 -10.93 0.88
C LYS A 590 -31.90 -9.85 0.22
N CYS A 591 -31.42 -9.34 -0.90
CA CYS A 591 -32.07 -8.26 -1.64
C CYS A 591 -33.57 -8.51 -1.92
N ASP A 592 -33.96 -9.77 -2.18
CA ASP A 592 -35.34 -10.15 -2.48
C ASP A 592 -36.28 -10.17 -1.24
N ASP A 593 -35.72 -10.07 -0.02
CA ASP A 593 -36.44 -10.12 1.26
C ASP A 593 -36.80 -8.71 1.82
N LEU A 594 -36.44 -7.63 1.12
CA LEU A 594 -36.73 -6.25 1.54
C LEU A 594 -38.22 -5.89 1.33
N SER A 595 -38.86 -5.29 2.33
CA SER A 595 -40.18 -4.69 2.17
C SER A 595 -40.12 -3.45 1.27
N ASP A 596 -41.24 -3.04 0.67
CA ASP A 596 -41.26 -1.88 -0.25
C ASP A 596 -40.85 -0.57 0.44
N SER A 597 -41.10 -0.43 1.74
CA SER A 597 -40.63 0.71 2.55
C SER A 597 -39.12 0.70 2.82
N GLU A 598 -38.44 -0.44 2.66
CA GLU A 598 -37.00 -0.61 2.93
C GLU A 598 -36.14 -0.54 1.66
N LYS A 599 -36.74 -0.23 0.51
CA LYS A 599 -36.10 -0.20 -0.80
C LYS A 599 -35.60 1.19 -1.23
N LEU A 600 -35.43 2.13 -0.30
CA LEU A 600 -34.93 3.47 -0.62
C LEU A 600 -33.43 3.60 -0.28
N PHE A 601 -32.61 3.96 -1.26
CA PHE A 601 -31.15 4.04 -1.11
C PHE A 601 -30.54 5.28 -1.75
N ALA A 602 -29.51 5.85 -1.12
CA ALA A 602 -28.55 6.73 -1.77
C ALA A 602 -27.29 5.94 -2.15
N VAL A 603 -26.73 6.23 -3.33
CA VAL A 603 -25.62 5.48 -3.92
C VAL A 603 -24.44 6.42 -4.15
N MET A 604 -23.25 5.97 -3.79
CA MET A 604 -22.00 6.64 -4.11
C MET A 604 -21.04 5.68 -4.82
N ILE A 605 -20.57 6.08 -6.01
CA ILE A 605 -19.56 5.39 -6.79
C ILE A 605 -18.30 6.25 -6.76
N ASN A 606 -17.30 5.80 -6.00
CA ASN A 606 -16.09 6.55 -5.73
C ASN A 606 -14.90 5.96 -6.49
N SER A 607 -14.19 6.79 -7.25
CA SER A 607 -12.88 6.48 -7.84
C SER A 607 -11.80 6.54 -6.78
N LEU A 608 -10.96 5.50 -6.73
CA LEU A 608 -9.80 5.42 -5.83
C LEU A 608 -8.58 6.17 -6.38
N GLY A 609 -8.69 6.84 -7.55
CA GLY A 609 -7.60 7.66 -8.09
C GLY A 609 -7.68 7.82 -9.60
N SER A 610 -7.23 6.79 -10.34
CA SER A 610 -6.94 6.89 -11.78
C SER A 610 -8.04 6.41 -12.73
N VAL A 611 -9.22 6.03 -12.21
CA VAL A 611 -10.33 5.53 -13.04
C VAL A 611 -10.88 6.66 -13.92
N SER A 612 -11.04 6.40 -15.22
CA SER A 612 -11.54 7.39 -16.17
C SER A 612 -13.04 7.65 -16.01
N GLN A 613 -13.52 8.81 -16.46
CA GLN A 613 -14.96 9.10 -16.43
C GLN A 613 -15.79 8.18 -17.34
N LEU A 614 -15.17 7.63 -18.39
CA LEU A 614 -15.79 6.60 -19.22
C LEU A 614 -16.09 5.36 -18.37
N GLU A 615 -15.09 4.85 -17.66
CA GLU A 615 -15.25 3.68 -16.77
C GLU A 615 -16.22 3.96 -15.62
N MET A 616 -16.15 5.15 -15.00
CA MET A 616 -17.06 5.55 -13.92
C MET A 616 -18.53 5.55 -14.39
N ASN A 617 -18.81 6.02 -15.60
CA ASN A 617 -20.16 6.00 -16.17
C ASN A 617 -20.65 4.58 -16.47
N VAL A 618 -19.78 3.71 -16.99
CA VAL A 618 -20.10 2.29 -17.21
C VAL A 618 -20.46 1.61 -15.88
N VAL A 619 -19.61 1.74 -14.86
CA VAL A 619 -19.86 1.17 -13.53
C VAL A 619 -21.13 1.73 -12.91
N THR A 620 -21.36 3.04 -13.01
CA THR A 620 -22.58 3.69 -12.51
C THR A 620 -23.83 3.10 -13.18
N GLY A 621 -23.79 2.92 -14.51
CA GLY A 621 -24.88 2.28 -15.26
C GLY A 621 -25.15 0.86 -14.78
N GLU A 622 -24.12 0.04 -14.60
CA GLU A 622 -24.26 -1.35 -14.11
C GLU A 622 -24.83 -1.40 -12.68
N VAL A 623 -24.41 -0.50 -11.78
CA VAL A 623 -24.94 -0.42 -10.40
C VAL A 623 -26.43 -0.05 -10.41
N LEU A 624 -26.82 0.97 -11.19
CA LEU A 624 -28.21 1.41 -11.28
C LEU A 624 -29.11 0.35 -11.91
N GLN A 625 -28.65 -0.32 -12.98
CA GLN A 625 -29.39 -1.43 -13.59
C GLN A 625 -29.55 -2.60 -12.60
N TRP A 626 -28.51 -2.92 -11.82
CA TRP A 626 -28.58 -3.98 -10.81
C TRP A 626 -29.62 -3.66 -9.74
N LEU A 627 -29.63 -2.43 -9.21
CA LEU A 627 -30.59 -1.97 -8.19
C LEU A 627 -32.02 -1.93 -8.74
N MET A 628 -32.21 -1.40 -9.96
CA MET A 628 -33.51 -1.34 -10.62
C MET A 628 -34.09 -2.73 -10.90
N ALA A 629 -33.26 -3.68 -11.34
CA ALA A 629 -33.68 -5.07 -11.55
C ALA A 629 -34.15 -5.77 -10.26
N LYS A 630 -33.76 -5.24 -9.09
CA LYS A 630 -34.19 -5.68 -7.76
C LYS A 630 -35.34 -4.86 -7.18
N GLY A 631 -35.87 -3.90 -7.92
CA GLY A 631 -36.95 -3.02 -7.49
C GLY A 631 -36.52 -2.01 -6.41
N ILE A 632 -35.22 -1.75 -6.27
CA ILE A 632 -34.69 -0.78 -5.32
C ILE A 632 -34.79 0.63 -5.90
N GLN A 633 -35.42 1.53 -5.16
CA GLN A 633 -35.53 2.95 -5.48
C GLN A 633 -34.26 3.69 -5.04
N VAL A 634 -33.58 4.31 -6.01
CA VAL A 634 -32.40 5.12 -5.73
C VAL A 634 -32.80 6.59 -5.68
N VAL A 635 -32.65 7.22 -4.51
CA VAL A 635 -33.03 8.62 -4.32
C VAL A 635 -31.95 9.58 -4.80
N ARG A 636 -30.67 9.26 -4.58
CA ARG A 636 -29.55 10.12 -4.98
C ARG A 636 -28.37 9.27 -5.45
N VAL A 637 -27.67 9.76 -6.47
CA VAL A 637 -26.45 9.18 -7.01
C VAL A 637 -25.33 10.21 -6.92
N TYR A 638 -24.20 9.77 -6.37
CA TYR A 638 -22.96 10.52 -6.29
C TYR A 638 -21.87 9.74 -7.02
N THR A 639 -21.19 10.37 -7.96
CA THR A 639 -20.12 9.71 -8.73
C THR A 639 -18.92 10.65 -8.88
N GLY A 640 -17.71 10.10 -8.74
CA GLY A 640 -16.48 10.84 -8.98
C GLY A 640 -15.34 10.43 -8.06
N THR A 641 -14.35 11.30 -7.95
CA THR A 641 -13.15 11.10 -7.13
C THR A 641 -13.35 11.76 -5.76
N LEU A 642 -13.81 10.99 -4.78
CA LEU A 642 -14.33 11.51 -3.51
C LEU A 642 -13.45 11.16 -2.31
N MET A 643 -12.95 9.93 -2.24
CA MET A 643 -11.98 9.48 -1.25
C MET A 643 -11.00 8.53 -1.93
N THR A 644 -9.81 9.02 -2.24
CA THR A 644 -8.85 8.31 -3.08
C THR A 644 -7.93 7.40 -2.30
N SER A 645 -7.10 6.67 -3.05
CA SER A 645 -5.86 6.05 -2.62
C SER A 645 -4.77 6.48 -3.61
N ILE A 646 -4.48 7.78 -3.68
CA ILE A 646 -3.53 8.40 -4.62
C ILE A 646 -3.90 8.11 -6.09
N ASP A 647 -3.19 7.20 -6.75
CA ASP A 647 -3.28 6.85 -8.17
C ASP A 647 -3.75 5.41 -8.38
N MET A 648 -4.44 4.85 -7.39
CA MET A 648 -5.02 3.51 -7.50
C MET A 648 -6.06 3.47 -8.62
N HIS A 649 -5.94 2.50 -9.52
CA HIS A 649 -6.95 2.21 -10.52
C HIS A 649 -7.98 1.26 -9.90
N GLY A 650 -9.03 1.82 -9.33
CA GLY A 650 -10.06 1.06 -8.63
C GLY A 650 -11.25 1.91 -8.25
N ILE A 651 -12.32 1.25 -7.84
CA ILE A 651 -13.58 1.87 -7.43
C ILE A 651 -13.96 1.41 -6.03
N SER A 652 -14.86 2.16 -5.39
CA SER A 652 -15.65 1.70 -4.26
C SER A 652 -17.11 2.07 -4.47
N ILE A 653 -18.00 1.18 -4.04
CA ILE A 653 -19.45 1.40 -4.06
C ILE A 653 -19.90 1.50 -2.61
N SER A 654 -20.55 2.60 -2.27
CA SER A 654 -21.17 2.85 -0.97
C SER A 654 -22.68 2.99 -1.12
N LEU A 655 -23.42 2.26 -0.30
CA LEU A 655 -24.88 2.35 -0.19
C LEU A 655 -25.26 2.88 1.18
N LEU A 656 -26.13 3.88 1.20
CA LEU A 656 -26.85 4.33 2.38
C LEU A 656 -28.32 3.94 2.24
N ARG A 657 -28.80 3.04 3.08
CA ARG A 657 -30.24 2.74 3.17
C ARG A 657 -30.93 3.91 3.86
N ILE A 658 -31.98 4.47 3.25
CA ILE A 658 -32.69 5.63 3.77
C ILE A 658 -33.78 5.18 4.73
N ASP A 659 -33.46 5.16 6.02
CA ASP A 659 -34.43 4.84 7.09
C ASP A 659 -35.26 6.07 7.50
N LYS A 660 -34.77 7.29 7.24
CA LYS A 660 -35.47 8.56 7.52
C LYS A 660 -35.45 9.46 6.29
N GLU A 661 -36.60 9.99 5.92
CA GLU A 661 -36.75 10.90 4.77
C GLU A 661 -35.93 12.19 4.93
N GLU A 662 -35.78 12.68 6.17
CA GLU A 662 -34.94 13.85 6.53
C GLU A 662 -33.48 13.70 6.07
N TRP A 663 -32.97 12.48 5.93
CA TRP A 663 -31.61 12.26 5.40
C TRP A 663 -31.48 12.73 3.97
N ILE A 664 -32.54 12.64 3.17
CA ILE A 664 -32.56 13.14 1.79
C ILE A 664 -32.42 14.67 1.81
N ASP A 665 -33.16 15.36 2.68
CA ASP A 665 -33.07 16.81 2.85
C ASP A 665 -31.66 17.23 3.30
N TYR A 666 -31.05 16.51 4.23
CA TYR A 666 -29.67 16.81 4.66
C TYR A 666 -28.63 16.51 3.59
N LEU A 667 -28.85 15.51 2.74
CA LEU A 667 -27.98 15.24 1.60
C LEU A 667 -28.06 16.36 0.56
N ASP A 668 -29.26 16.90 0.31
CA ASP A 668 -29.51 17.98 -0.63
C ASP A 668 -29.19 19.38 -0.07
N ALA A 669 -29.06 19.50 1.26
CA ALA A 669 -28.77 20.76 1.91
C ALA A 669 -27.50 21.43 1.32
N PRO A 670 -27.49 22.75 1.13
CA PRO A 670 -26.37 23.45 0.53
C PRO A 670 -25.10 23.27 1.37
N THR A 671 -23.94 23.25 0.70
CA THR A 671 -22.63 23.16 1.34
C THR A 671 -21.63 24.09 0.67
N GLY A 672 -20.72 24.63 1.47
CA GLY A 672 -19.58 25.45 1.00
C GLY A 672 -18.36 24.62 0.61
N CYS A 673 -18.46 23.29 0.74
CA CYS A 673 -17.37 22.37 0.42
C CYS A 673 -17.25 22.19 -1.10
N HIS A 674 -16.09 22.53 -1.64
CA HIS A 674 -15.84 22.44 -3.08
C HIS A 674 -15.76 20.99 -3.60
N ALA A 675 -15.56 20.01 -2.72
CA ALA A 675 -15.39 18.62 -3.10
C ALA A 675 -16.66 17.76 -3.00
N TRP A 676 -17.76 18.28 -2.43
CA TRP A 676 -19.02 17.54 -2.36
C TRP A 676 -19.75 17.65 -3.71
N PRO A 677 -19.95 16.55 -4.44
CA PRO A 677 -20.66 16.58 -5.71
C PRO A 677 -22.15 16.89 -5.52
N MET A 678 -22.77 17.49 -6.53
CA MET A 678 -24.22 17.62 -6.59
C MET A 678 -24.83 16.23 -6.78
N GLY A 679 -25.76 15.84 -5.90
CA GLY A 679 -26.48 14.58 -6.03
C GLY A 679 -27.41 14.63 -7.24
N THR A 680 -27.39 13.58 -8.07
CA THR A 680 -28.32 13.43 -9.19
C THR A 680 -29.40 12.42 -8.86
N ILE A 681 -30.53 12.53 -9.56
CA ILE A 681 -31.65 11.59 -9.44
C ILE A 681 -31.62 10.71 -10.69
N PRO A 682 -31.62 9.37 -10.55
CA PRO A 682 -31.65 8.49 -11.71
C PRO A 682 -33.01 8.55 -12.42
N SER A 683 -33.03 8.32 -13.73
CA SER A 683 -34.28 8.18 -14.48
C SER A 683 -35.09 7.00 -13.95
N GLU A 684 -36.38 7.20 -13.68
CA GLU A 684 -37.29 6.16 -13.18
C GLU A 684 -37.60 5.08 -14.24
N ASN A 685 -37.31 5.35 -15.52
CA ASN A 685 -37.57 4.43 -16.64
C ASN A 685 -36.35 4.29 -17.56
N LEU A 686 -36.00 3.04 -17.90
CA LEU A 686 -34.95 2.67 -18.86
C LEU A 686 -35.23 3.21 -20.27
N ASP A 687 -36.49 3.42 -20.64
CA ASP A 687 -36.83 3.99 -21.94
C ASP A 687 -36.85 5.52 -21.93
N ALA A 688 -36.93 6.15 -20.75
CA ALA A 688 -37.09 7.61 -20.64
C ALA A 688 -35.79 8.39 -20.81
N TYR A 689 -34.61 7.75 -20.68
CA TYR A 689 -33.33 8.42 -20.96
C TYR A 689 -32.97 8.43 -22.45
N ILE A 690 -33.69 7.68 -23.28
CA ILE A 690 -33.49 7.66 -24.74
C ILE A 690 -34.51 8.59 -25.38
N LEU A 691 -34.08 9.78 -25.76
CA LEU A 691 -34.88 10.62 -26.65
C LEU A 691 -34.95 9.91 -28.01
N LYS A 692 -36.15 9.46 -28.39
CA LYS A 692 -36.36 8.87 -29.72
C LYS A 692 -36.03 9.92 -30.78
N TYR A 693 -35.15 9.55 -31.70
CA TYR A 693 -34.86 10.37 -32.86
C TYR A 693 -36.18 10.67 -33.61
N PRO A 694 -36.52 11.95 -33.84
CA PRO A 694 -37.70 12.28 -34.63
C PRO A 694 -37.53 11.65 -36.02
N SER A 695 -38.50 10.86 -36.48
CA SER A 695 -38.36 10.18 -37.77
C SER A 695 -38.09 11.20 -38.88
N MET A 696 -37.14 10.89 -39.76
CA MET A 696 -36.78 11.73 -40.91
C MET A 696 -37.87 11.75 -42.00
N ASP A 697 -39.03 11.15 -41.76
CA ASP A 697 -40.15 11.11 -42.71
C ASP A 697 -40.63 12.51 -43.13
N SER A 698 -40.32 13.56 -42.36
CA SER A 698 -40.64 14.96 -42.71
C SER A 698 -39.61 15.65 -43.60
N LEU A 699 -38.41 15.08 -43.76
CA LEU A 699 -37.47 15.47 -44.81
C LEU A 699 -37.74 14.54 -45.99
N GLN A 700 -38.83 14.82 -46.73
CA GLN A 700 -38.92 14.42 -48.13
C GLN A 700 -37.76 15.13 -48.84
N ILE A 701 -36.57 14.55 -48.75
CA ILE A 701 -35.54 14.73 -49.76
C ILE A 701 -36.26 14.28 -51.02
N ILE A 702 -36.61 15.26 -51.86
CA ILE A 702 -37.06 15.03 -53.21
C ILE A 702 -36.05 14.04 -53.77
N ASP A 703 -36.54 12.84 -54.10
CA ASP A 703 -35.77 11.71 -54.59
C ASP A 703 -35.23 12.02 -56.01
N GLU A 704 -34.41 13.07 -56.12
CA GLU A 704 -33.61 13.38 -57.30
C GLU A 704 -32.44 12.37 -57.44
N GLY A 705 -32.14 11.60 -56.38
CA GLY A 705 -31.14 10.53 -56.38
C GLY A 705 -31.54 9.29 -57.20
N ASN A 706 -32.84 9.08 -57.45
CA ASN A 706 -33.30 7.98 -58.30
C ASN A 706 -33.10 8.21 -59.81
N ASP A 707 -32.80 9.43 -60.25
CA ASP A 707 -32.50 9.71 -61.67
C ASP A 707 -31.01 9.50 -62.02
N MET A 708 -30.10 9.66 -61.04
CA MET A 708 -28.66 9.39 -61.22
C MET A 708 -28.33 7.88 -61.23
N THR A 709 -29.13 7.05 -60.57
CA THR A 709 -28.91 5.59 -60.48
C THR A 709 -29.36 4.82 -61.72
N ARG A 710 -30.30 5.34 -62.52
CA ARG A 710 -30.76 4.70 -63.77
C ARG A 710 -29.84 4.92 -64.96
N ASN A 711 -28.95 5.92 -64.89
CA ASN A 711 -28.06 6.31 -65.98
C ASN A 711 -26.58 5.96 -65.73
N ALA A 712 -26.26 5.25 -64.65
CA ALA A 712 -24.88 4.84 -64.36
C ALA A 712 -24.39 3.82 -65.41
N ILE A 713 -23.19 4.05 -65.96
CA ILE A 713 -22.56 3.12 -66.89
C ILE A 713 -22.20 1.81 -66.17
N THR A 714 -22.53 0.70 -66.82
CA THR A 714 -22.25 -0.65 -66.31
C THR A 714 -21.16 -1.33 -67.12
N VAL A 715 -20.32 -2.10 -66.44
CA VAL A 715 -19.32 -3.00 -67.04
C VAL A 715 -19.92 -4.38 -67.29
N ASP A 716 -19.20 -5.24 -68.04
CA ASP A 716 -19.67 -6.59 -68.30
C ASP A 716 -19.58 -7.50 -67.05
N GLU A 717 -20.21 -8.67 -67.11
CA GLU A 717 -20.29 -9.60 -65.97
C GLU A 717 -18.91 -10.14 -65.56
N LYS A 718 -17.99 -10.32 -66.52
CA LYS A 718 -16.64 -10.82 -66.25
C LYS A 718 -15.81 -9.75 -65.55
N GLU A 719 -15.85 -8.51 -66.03
CA GLU A 719 -15.19 -7.35 -65.42
C GLU A 719 -15.74 -7.09 -64.01
N SER A 720 -17.06 -7.12 -63.85
CA SER A 720 -17.70 -6.96 -62.54
C SER A 720 -17.23 -8.01 -61.53
N LEU A 721 -17.09 -9.28 -61.95
CA LEU A 721 -16.60 -10.36 -61.09
C LEU A 721 -15.13 -10.16 -60.70
N GLU A 722 -14.30 -9.67 -61.62
CA GLU A 722 -12.91 -9.34 -61.33
C GLU A 722 -12.78 -8.18 -60.34
N TYR A 723 -13.57 -7.11 -60.51
CA TYR A 723 -13.63 -6.00 -59.56
C TYR A 723 -14.07 -6.48 -58.17
N ARG A 724 -15.08 -7.35 -58.12
CA ARG A 724 -15.53 -7.97 -56.88
C ARG A 724 -14.40 -8.70 -56.18
N ASN A 725 -13.66 -9.54 -56.89
CA ASN A 725 -12.55 -10.31 -56.31
C ASN A 725 -11.40 -9.42 -55.84
N LEU A 726 -11.07 -8.37 -56.59
CA LEU A 726 -10.04 -7.40 -56.21
C LEU A 726 -10.43 -6.63 -54.94
N ILE A 727 -11.66 -6.12 -54.85
CA ILE A 727 -12.15 -5.39 -53.67
C ILE A 727 -12.11 -6.28 -52.43
N LEU A 728 -12.56 -7.53 -52.53
CA LEU A 728 -12.51 -8.48 -51.42
C LEU A 728 -11.07 -8.80 -51.00
N THR A 729 -10.13 -8.86 -51.94
CA THR A 729 -8.69 -9.04 -51.66
C THR A 729 -8.15 -7.85 -50.87
N ILE A 730 -8.38 -6.62 -51.36
CA ILE A 730 -7.97 -5.38 -50.69
C ILE A 730 -8.54 -5.29 -49.28
N CYS A 731 -9.84 -5.57 -49.10
CA CYS A 731 -10.48 -5.54 -47.79
C CYS A 731 -9.84 -6.55 -46.82
N ASN A 732 -9.53 -7.75 -47.29
CA ASN A 732 -8.85 -8.76 -46.47
C ASN A 732 -7.42 -8.35 -46.12
N THR A 733 -6.65 -7.77 -47.05
CA THR A 733 -5.29 -7.27 -46.79
C THR A 733 -5.29 -6.20 -45.71
N LEU A 734 -6.21 -5.23 -45.76
CA LEU A 734 -6.32 -4.18 -44.74
C LEU A 734 -6.67 -4.76 -43.35
N LYS A 735 -7.61 -5.70 -43.28
CA LYS A 735 -7.96 -6.40 -42.03
C LYS A 735 -6.79 -7.17 -41.43
N GLN A 736 -6.05 -7.90 -42.26
CA GLN A 736 -4.88 -8.67 -41.79
C GLN A 736 -3.74 -7.79 -41.27
N ASN A 737 -3.67 -6.54 -41.75
CA ASN A 737 -2.65 -5.57 -41.35
C ASN A 737 -3.11 -4.60 -40.25
N GLU A 738 -4.29 -4.80 -39.64
CA GLU A 738 -4.86 -3.93 -38.60
C GLU A 738 -3.85 -3.59 -37.49
N GLN A 739 -3.27 -4.61 -36.85
CA GLN A 739 -2.32 -4.41 -35.75
C GLN A 739 -1.04 -3.68 -36.19
N LYS A 740 -0.58 -3.95 -37.42
CA LYS A 740 0.62 -3.31 -37.97
C LYS A 740 0.37 -1.83 -38.23
N LEU A 741 -0.78 -1.49 -38.80
CA LEU A 741 -1.18 -0.11 -39.07
C LEU A 741 -1.39 0.67 -37.76
N ASN A 742 -2.06 0.09 -36.75
CA ASN A 742 -2.18 0.69 -35.42
C ASN A 742 -0.82 0.93 -34.76
N TYR A 743 0.11 -0.01 -34.91
CA TYR A 743 1.48 0.14 -34.39
C TYR A 743 2.24 1.27 -35.09
N LEU A 744 2.11 1.42 -36.41
CA LEU A 744 2.72 2.54 -37.15
C LEU A 744 2.10 3.88 -36.70
N ASP A 745 0.79 3.92 -36.52
CA ASP A 745 0.05 5.11 -36.12
C ASP A 745 0.35 5.53 -34.67
N SER A 746 0.64 4.58 -33.77
CA SER A 746 0.91 4.87 -32.34
C SER A 746 2.10 5.79 -32.06
N GLU A 747 3.00 6.03 -33.02
CA GLU A 747 4.11 6.99 -32.83
C GLU A 747 3.64 8.46 -32.86
N CYS A 748 2.56 8.76 -33.59
CA CYS A 748 2.19 10.14 -33.93
C CYS A 748 0.68 10.43 -33.98
N GLY A 749 -0.15 9.39 -33.93
CA GLY A 749 -1.60 9.40 -33.82
C GLY A 749 -2.09 8.70 -32.54
N ASP A 750 -3.35 8.31 -32.55
CA ASP A 750 -4.03 7.57 -31.48
C ASP A 750 -3.87 6.05 -31.58
N GLY A 751 -3.23 5.55 -32.64
CA GLY A 751 -2.98 4.12 -32.80
C GLY A 751 -4.24 3.36 -33.24
N ASP A 752 -5.14 4.02 -33.97
CA ASP A 752 -6.44 3.48 -34.38
C ASP A 752 -6.65 3.43 -35.92
N CYS A 753 -5.67 3.89 -36.70
CA CYS A 753 -5.74 3.91 -38.17
C CYS A 753 -6.07 2.53 -38.77
N GLY A 754 -5.40 1.48 -38.26
CA GLY A 754 -5.65 0.10 -38.67
C GLY A 754 -7.03 -0.41 -38.29
N SER A 755 -7.49 -0.13 -37.07
CA SER A 755 -8.84 -0.53 -36.63
C SER A 755 -9.93 0.20 -37.41
N THR A 756 -9.71 1.47 -37.77
CA THR A 756 -10.62 2.25 -38.60
C THR A 756 -10.71 1.68 -40.02
N LEU A 757 -9.57 1.37 -40.65
CA LEU A 757 -9.53 0.76 -41.97
C LEU A 757 -10.08 -0.68 -41.98
N SER A 758 -9.82 -1.47 -40.93
CA SER A 758 -10.37 -2.81 -40.75
C SER A 758 -11.90 -2.78 -40.62
N LYS A 759 -12.45 -1.80 -39.90
CA LYS A 759 -13.90 -1.55 -39.82
C LYS A 759 -14.49 -1.22 -41.19
N ALA A 760 -13.87 -0.29 -41.93
CA ALA A 760 -14.30 0.08 -43.27
C ALA A 760 -14.28 -1.13 -44.23
N ALA A 761 -13.17 -1.87 -44.23
CA ALA A 761 -13.00 -3.08 -45.04
C ALA A 761 -14.05 -4.15 -44.73
N ASN A 762 -14.37 -4.38 -43.44
CA ASN A 762 -15.43 -5.30 -43.06
C ASN A 762 -16.81 -4.89 -43.62
N ILE A 763 -17.16 -3.61 -43.55
CA ILE A 763 -18.44 -3.11 -44.04
C ILE A 763 -18.53 -3.24 -45.57
N ILE A 764 -17.46 -2.87 -46.29
CA ILE A 764 -17.40 -3.01 -47.76
C ILE A 764 -17.51 -4.48 -48.16
N MET A 765 -16.75 -5.35 -47.50
CA MET A 765 -16.73 -6.79 -47.78
C MET A 765 -18.13 -7.40 -47.64
N VAL A 766 -18.82 -7.15 -46.52
CA VAL A 766 -20.19 -7.61 -46.30
C VAL A 766 -21.14 -7.02 -47.34
N SER A 767 -21.03 -5.72 -47.65
CA SER A 767 -21.93 -5.07 -48.62
C SER A 767 -21.76 -5.60 -50.04
N VAL A 768 -20.54 -5.97 -50.44
CA VAL A 768 -20.24 -6.59 -51.73
C VAL A 768 -20.65 -8.08 -51.75
N GLU A 769 -20.50 -8.80 -50.63
CA GLU A 769 -20.92 -10.20 -50.52
C GLU A 769 -22.44 -10.37 -50.54
N GLU A 770 -23.16 -9.46 -49.88
CA GLU A 770 -24.63 -9.43 -49.84
C GLU A 770 -25.27 -8.74 -51.07
N ASN A 771 -24.47 -8.34 -52.06
CA ASN A 771 -24.89 -7.59 -53.26
C ASN A 771 -25.63 -6.27 -52.96
N LEU A 772 -25.35 -5.65 -51.81
CA LEU A 772 -25.81 -4.29 -51.49
C LEU A 772 -25.06 -3.25 -52.31
N PHE A 773 -23.77 -3.50 -52.59
CA PHE A 773 -22.93 -2.69 -53.47
C PHE A 773 -22.75 -3.38 -54.82
N SER A 774 -23.15 -2.71 -55.91
CA SER A 774 -23.04 -3.27 -57.26
C SER A 774 -21.66 -3.01 -57.86
N THR A 775 -20.86 -4.07 -58.00
CA THR A 775 -19.55 -4.01 -58.69
C THR A 775 -19.67 -3.85 -60.20
N ALA A 776 -20.88 -4.05 -60.75
CA ALA A 776 -21.16 -3.83 -62.17
C ALA A 776 -21.29 -2.35 -62.54
N ALA A 777 -21.47 -1.44 -61.56
CA ALA A 777 -21.62 0.00 -61.80
C ALA A 777 -20.57 0.78 -60.97
N PRO A 778 -19.32 0.95 -61.47
CA PRO A 778 -18.22 1.53 -60.70
C PRO A 778 -18.50 2.93 -60.12
N GLY A 779 -19.16 3.81 -60.89
CA GLY A 779 -19.55 5.14 -60.41
C GLY A 779 -20.49 5.07 -59.20
N LYS A 780 -21.50 4.19 -59.25
CA LYS A 780 -22.43 3.98 -58.15
C LYS A 780 -21.74 3.32 -56.95
N LEU A 781 -20.91 2.31 -57.18
CA LEU A 781 -20.10 1.67 -56.14
C LEU A 781 -19.27 2.69 -55.36
N PHE A 782 -18.57 3.60 -56.05
CA PHE A 782 -17.77 4.63 -55.40
C PHE A 782 -18.63 5.60 -54.59
N SER A 783 -19.82 5.98 -55.10
CA SER A 783 -20.78 6.80 -54.34
C SER A 783 -21.25 6.09 -53.06
N ASP A 784 -21.52 4.79 -53.13
CA ASP A 784 -22.00 4.00 -51.98
C ASP A 784 -20.91 3.80 -50.94
N ILE A 785 -19.65 3.56 -51.38
CA ILE A 785 -18.49 3.53 -50.48
C ILE A 785 -18.30 4.89 -49.81
N ALA A 786 -18.44 6.01 -50.53
CA ALA A 786 -18.28 7.35 -49.98
C ALA A 786 -19.28 7.64 -48.86
N LEU A 787 -20.57 7.32 -49.08
CA LEU A 787 -21.63 7.49 -48.08
C LEU A 787 -21.39 6.58 -46.87
N MET A 788 -20.97 5.33 -47.10
CA MET A 788 -20.64 4.40 -46.02
C MET A 788 -19.47 4.90 -45.15
N MET A 789 -18.43 5.45 -45.78
CA MET A 789 -17.29 6.04 -45.07
C MET A 789 -17.74 7.21 -44.18
N GLU A 790 -18.67 8.04 -44.66
CA GLU A 790 -19.25 9.16 -43.91
C GLU A 790 -20.09 8.69 -42.72
N GLU A 791 -21.01 7.74 -42.94
CA GLU A 791 -21.99 7.34 -41.93
C GLU A 791 -21.41 6.38 -40.86
N LYS A 792 -20.50 5.48 -41.25
CA LYS A 792 -20.16 4.30 -40.42
C LYS A 792 -18.70 4.21 -39.99
N VAL A 793 -17.76 4.84 -40.70
CA VAL A 793 -16.33 4.73 -40.40
C VAL A 793 -15.86 5.86 -39.49
N GLY A 794 -16.24 7.11 -39.80
CA GLY A 794 -15.86 8.29 -39.03
C GLY A 794 -14.35 8.57 -39.04
N GLY A 795 -13.91 9.50 -38.18
CA GLY A 795 -12.50 9.91 -38.08
C GLY A 795 -11.95 10.62 -39.33
N THR A 796 -10.69 11.02 -39.28
CA THR A 796 -10.05 11.77 -40.38
C THR A 796 -9.96 10.92 -41.65
N ILE A 797 -9.59 9.64 -41.54
CA ILE A 797 -9.44 8.76 -42.70
C ILE A 797 -10.77 8.45 -43.38
N GLY A 798 -11.85 8.28 -42.62
CA GLY A 798 -13.20 8.11 -43.18
C GLY A 798 -13.64 9.34 -43.96
N ALA A 799 -13.40 10.55 -43.42
CA ALA A 799 -13.70 11.80 -44.14
C ALA A 799 -12.87 11.96 -45.42
N LEU A 800 -11.55 11.70 -45.37
CA LEU A 800 -10.67 11.80 -46.53
C LEU A 800 -11.05 10.80 -47.64
N LEU A 801 -11.34 9.55 -47.27
CA LEU A 801 -11.75 8.53 -48.24
C LEU A 801 -13.17 8.80 -48.76
N SER A 802 -14.09 9.33 -47.94
CA SER A 802 -15.41 9.76 -48.41
C SER A 802 -15.29 10.84 -49.51
N ILE A 803 -14.45 11.86 -49.27
CA ILE A 803 -14.14 12.91 -50.26
C ILE A 803 -13.54 12.29 -51.54
N PHE A 804 -12.56 11.40 -51.39
CA PHE A 804 -11.91 10.74 -52.52
C PHE A 804 -12.90 9.96 -53.38
N PHE A 805 -13.70 9.07 -52.77
CA PHE A 805 -14.64 8.22 -53.48
C PHE A 805 -15.82 9.03 -54.04
N SER A 806 -16.28 10.07 -53.34
CA SER A 806 -17.34 10.96 -53.84
C SER A 806 -16.88 11.74 -55.08
N ALA A 807 -15.69 12.34 -55.05
CA ALA A 807 -15.13 13.05 -56.20
C ALA A 807 -14.84 12.09 -57.37
N SER A 808 -14.30 10.90 -57.08
CA SER A 808 -14.01 9.88 -58.10
C SER A 808 -15.28 9.32 -58.74
N SER A 809 -16.37 9.19 -57.99
CA SER A 809 -17.66 8.68 -58.48
C SER A 809 -18.19 9.49 -59.66
N ALA A 810 -18.10 10.83 -59.60
CA ALA A 810 -18.62 11.72 -60.63
C ALA A 810 -18.02 11.45 -62.03
N CYS A 811 -16.74 11.08 -62.10
CA CYS A 811 -16.08 10.73 -63.36
C CYS A 811 -16.58 9.38 -63.91
N LEU A 812 -16.69 8.38 -63.03
CA LEU A 812 -17.09 7.01 -63.37
C LEU A 812 -18.59 6.85 -63.65
N MET A 813 -19.42 7.84 -63.29
CA MET A 813 -20.82 7.88 -63.72
C MET A 813 -20.95 8.08 -65.25
N ASN A 814 -19.94 8.69 -65.90
CA ASN A 814 -20.00 9.10 -67.30
C ASN A 814 -19.14 8.25 -68.27
N SER A 815 -18.11 7.55 -67.78
CA SER A 815 -17.28 6.63 -68.57
C SER A 815 -16.55 5.65 -67.65
N THR A 816 -16.25 4.44 -68.14
CA THR A 816 -15.47 3.41 -67.43
C THR A 816 -14.22 2.97 -68.20
N ASP A 817 -13.81 3.73 -69.21
CA ASP A 817 -12.56 3.49 -69.94
C ASP A 817 -11.31 3.80 -69.09
N SER A 818 -10.14 3.36 -69.56
CA SER A 818 -8.87 3.56 -68.84
C SER A 818 -8.60 5.03 -68.52
N LEU A 819 -8.99 5.93 -69.43
CA LEU A 819 -8.85 7.37 -69.24
C LEU A 819 -9.76 7.88 -68.11
N ALA A 820 -11.00 7.41 -68.01
CA ALA A 820 -11.89 7.75 -66.90
C ALA A 820 -11.36 7.27 -65.55
N TRP A 821 -10.81 6.06 -65.47
CA TRP A 821 -10.18 5.54 -64.23
C TRP A 821 -8.96 6.36 -63.80
N PHE A 822 -8.13 6.82 -64.75
CA PHE A 822 -6.99 7.69 -64.43
C PHE A 822 -7.47 9.05 -63.94
N ASN A 823 -8.42 9.67 -64.66
CA ASN A 823 -8.97 10.97 -64.30
C ASN A 823 -9.72 10.93 -62.98
N CYS A 824 -10.47 9.87 -62.66
CA CYS A 824 -11.20 9.77 -61.41
C CYS A 824 -10.24 9.71 -60.21
N PHE A 825 -9.14 8.94 -60.31
CA PHE A 825 -8.13 8.87 -59.26
C PHE A 825 -7.49 10.25 -59.02
N ILE A 826 -7.11 10.95 -60.08
CA ILE A 826 -6.53 12.31 -60.00
C ILE A 826 -7.53 13.27 -59.34
N GLN A 827 -8.80 13.26 -59.77
CA GLN A 827 -9.85 14.11 -59.18
C GLN A 827 -10.08 13.80 -57.69
N GLY A 828 -10.07 12.53 -57.31
CA GLY A 828 -10.18 12.13 -55.91
C GLY A 828 -9.00 12.65 -55.06
N VAL A 829 -7.78 12.56 -55.58
CA VAL A 829 -6.57 13.09 -54.92
C VAL A 829 -6.61 14.60 -54.80
N ASP A 830 -6.99 15.31 -55.87
CA ASP A 830 -7.11 16.77 -55.86
C ASP A 830 -8.21 17.24 -54.90
N ALA A 831 -9.32 16.49 -54.80
CA ALA A 831 -10.38 16.76 -53.84
C ALA A 831 -9.89 16.59 -52.39
N ILE A 832 -9.17 15.50 -52.08
CA ILE A 832 -8.51 15.36 -50.77
C ILE A 832 -7.63 16.58 -50.52
N GLN A 833 -6.73 16.91 -51.44
CA GLN A 833 -5.78 18.01 -51.27
C GLN A 833 -6.48 19.35 -51.03
N PHE A 834 -7.56 19.63 -51.77
CA PHE A 834 -8.35 20.86 -51.64
C PHE A 834 -9.07 20.95 -50.29
N TYR A 835 -9.83 19.94 -49.90
CA TYR A 835 -10.68 19.98 -48.71
C TYR A 835 -9.91 19.76 -47.40
N SER A 836 -8.82 18.98 -47.42
CA SER A 836 -7.98 18.74 -46.24
C SER A 836 -6.95 19.85 -45.99
N GLY A 837 -6.59 20.63 -47.02
CA GLY A 837 -5.47 21.56 -46.98
C GLY A 837 -4.09 20.90 -46.89
N THR A 838 -4.01 19.57 -47.02
CA THR A 838 -2.75 18.81 -46.97
C THR A 838 -1.98 18.94 -48.29
N THR A 839 -0.65 19.03 -48.21
CA THR A 839 0.24 19.10 -49.39
C THR A 839 1.14 17.88 -49.47
N SER A 840 1.74 17.59 -50.62
CA SER A 840 2.77 16.55 -50.71
C SER A 840 3.95 16.84 -49.78
N GLY A 841 4.52 15.79 -49.21
CA GLY A 841 5.52 15.81 -48.14
C GLY A 841 4.95 16.15 -46.76
N SER A 842 3.66 15.93 -46.52
CA SER A 842 3.01 16.21 -45.23
C SER A 842 2.93 15.02 -44.29
N ARG A 843 3.48 13.86 -44.69
CA ARG A 843 3.48 12.62 -43.92
C ARG A 843 2.07 12.08 -43.68
N THR A 844 1.36 11.78 -44.77
CA THR A 844 -0.03 11.33 -44.80
C THR A 844 -0.27 10.33 -45.95
N LEU A 845 -1.45 9.71 -45.98
CA LEU A 845 -1.93 8.93 -47.14
C LEU A 845 -1.89 9.69 -48.47
N LEU A 846 -1.93 11.03 -48.45
CA LEU A 846 -1.85 11.84 -49.66
C LEU A 846 -0.47 11.74 -50.34
N ASP A 847 0.61 11.45 -49.61
CA ASP A 847 1.97 11.43 -50.19
C ASP A 847 2.12 10.37 -51.29
N PRO A 848 1.83 9.07 -51.06
CA PRO A 848 1.83 8.09 -52.12
C PRO A 848 0.72 8.36 -53.15
N MET A 849 -0.48 8.76 -52.74
CA MET A 849 -1.57 9.02 -53.68
C MET A 849 -1.25 10.14 -54.67
N LYS A 850 -0.63 11.23 -54.20
CA LYS A 850 -0.22 12.34 -55.06
C LYS A 850 0.95 11.96 -55.97
N SER A 851 1.92 11.20 -55.46
CA SER A 851 3.01 10.62 -56.28
C SER A 851 2.44 9.81 -57.45
N LEU A 852 1.44 8.95 -57.17
CA LEU A 852 0.74 8.17 -58.19
C LEU A 852 -0.06 9.04 -59.17
N ALA A 853 -0.81 10.03 -58.68
CA ALA A 853 -1.58 10.95 -59.52
C ALA A 853 -0.68 11.78 -60.46
N ASP A 854 0.50 12.20 -59.99
CA ASP A 854 1.48 12.93 -60.81
C ASP A 854 2.09 12.03 -61.88
N LEU A 855 2.38 10.76 -61.56
CA LEU A 855 2.87 9.77 -62.54
C LEU A 855 1.81 9.45 -63.60
N LEU A 856 0.55 9.27 -63.20
CA LEU A 856 -0.59 9.07 -64.12
C LEU A 856 -0.76 10.28 -65.04
N SER A 857 -0.67 11.50 -64.49
CA SER A 857 -0.77 12.75 -65.27
C SER A 857 0.35 12.88 -66.32
N GLN A 858 1.57 12.41 -66.01
CA GLN A 858 2.67 12.39 -66.97
C GLN A 858 2.43 11.38 -68.11
N GLN A 859 1.78 10.25 -67.82
CA GLN A 859 1.47 9.23 -68.83
C GLN A 859 0.39 9.69 -69.83
N LEU A 860 -0.50 10.58 -69.40
CA LEU A 860 -1.54 11.17 -70.25
C LEU A 860 -1.00 12.18 -71.29
N LEU A 861 0.28 12.56 -71.22
CA LEU A 861 0.92 13.51 -72.14
C LEU A 861 1.51 12.86 -73.42
N PHE A 862 1.43 11.54 -73.59
CA PHE A 862 1.92 10.83 -74.79
C PHE A 862 0.88 10.79 -75.93
N SER A 863 1.37 10.60 -77.17
CA SER A 863 0.93 11.23 -78.43
C SER A 863 -0.48 10.98 -79.01
N ASP A 864 -1.35 10.19 -78.39
CA ASP A 864 -2.73 9.93 -78.88
C ASP A 864 -3.83 10.10 -77.80
N GLY A 865 -3.46 10.47 -76.57
CA GLY A 865 -4.38 10.65 -75.44
C GLY A 865 -4.91 9.36 -74.81
N SER A 866 -4.51 8.18 -75.30
CA SER A 866 -4.89 6.88 -74.73
C SER A 866 -3.76 6.35 -73.83
N PRO A 867 -4.00 6.09 -72.54
CA PRO A 867 -2.96 5.59 -71.64
C PRO A 867 -2.55 4.15 -72.02
N VAL A 868 -1.25 3.91 -72.22
CA VAL A 868 -0.70 2.56 -72.50
C VAL A 868 -0.21 1.94 -71.20
N VAL A 869 -0.95 0.98 -70.65
CA VAL A 869 -0.57 0.27 -69.42
C VAL A 869 0.38 -0.89 -69.77
N THR A 870 1.67 -0.74 -69.47
CA THR A 870 2.69 -1.80 -69.66
C THR A 870 3.11 -2.43 -68.35
N GLY A 871 3.69 -3.63 -68.40
CA GLY A 871 4.26 -4.27 -67.20
C GLY A 871 5.36 -3.42 -66.53
N ASP A 872 6.14 -2.68 -67.31
CA ASP A 872 7.15 -1.77 -66.76
C ASP A 872 6.50 -0.54 -66.10
N PHE A 873 5.39 -0.03 -66.64
CA PHE A 873 4.62 1.03 -66.00
C PHE A 873 4.03 0.60 -64.65
N MET A 874 3.49 -0.61 -64.56
CA MET A 874 2.94 -1.15 -63.30
C MET A 874 4.02 -1.37 -62.23
N LYS A 875 5.24 -1.79 -62.63
CA LYS A 875 6.39 -1.81 -61.71
C LYS A 875 6.77 -0.41 -61.25
N HIS A 876 6.78 0.56 -62.17
CA HIS A 876 7.13 1.92 -61.82
C HIS A 876 6.10 2.58 -60.89
N LEU A 877 4.80 2.25 -61.03
CA LEU A 877 3.75 2.68 -60.11
C LEU A 877 4.04 2.22 -58.67
N ILE A 878 4.35 0.93 -58.47
CA ILE A 878 4.61 0.43 -57.12
C ILE A 878 5.93 0.97 -56.56
N GLU A 879 6.99 1.09 -57.36
CA GLU A 879 8.26 1.69 -56.96
C GLU A 879 8.09 3.15 -56.49
N ASN A 880 7.31 3.96 -57.22
CA ASN A 880 7.03 5.34 -56.81
C ASN A 880 6.18 5.41 -55.53
N CYS A 881 5.27 4.46 -55.34
CA CYS A 881 4.51 4.35 -54.10
C CYS A 881 5.43 4.01 -52.91
N GLU A 882 6.31 3.03 -53.05
CA GLU A 882 7.29 2.63 -52.02
C GLU A 882 8.22 3.79 -51.64
N ILE A 883 8.75 4.51 -52.63
CA ILE A 883 9.61 5.68 -52.42
C ILE A 883 8.84 6.77 -51.66
N ALA A 884 7.59 7.04 -52.04
CA ALA A 884 6.76 8.04 -51.37
C ALA A 884 6.45 7.65 -49.92
N VAL A 885 6.14 6.37 -49.66
CA VAL A 885 5.95 5.84 -48.30
C VAL A 885 7.24 5.94 -47.49
N GLU A 886 8.40 5.55 -48.03
CA GLU A 886 9.68 5.64 -47.33
C GLU A 886 10.01 7.11 -47.00
N ALA A 887 9.74 8.03 -47.92
CA ALA A 887 9.95 9.46 -47.72
C ALA A 887 9.15 10.01 -46.52
N THR A 888 7.97 9.45 -46.22
CA THR A 888 7.19 9.84 -45.04
C THR A 888 7.98 9.66 -43.74
N THR A 889 8.88 8.68 -43.66
CA THR A 889 9.73 8.43 -42.48
C THR A 889 10.58 9.65 -42.10
N LYS A 890 11.03 10.41 -43.10
CA LYS A 890 11.93 11.57 -42.93
C LYS A 890 11.21 12.92 -43.11
N ALA A 891 9.97 12.90 -43.58
CA ALA A 891 9.18 14.10 -43.80
C ALA A 891 8.72 14.71 -42.46
N ARG A 892 8.79 16.05 -42.38
CA ARG A 892 8.18 16.80 -41.28
C ARG A 892 6.67 16.87 -41.54
N PRO A 893 5.82 16.36 -40.64
CA PRO A 893 4.38 16.49 -40.80
C PRO A 893 3.98 17.96 -40.81
N LYS A 894 3.16 18.35 -41.77
CA LYS A 894 2.65 19.74 -41.90
C LYS A 894 1.19 19.88 -41.46
N THR A 895 0.47 18.76 -41.40
CA THR A 895 -0.96 18.69 -41.06
C THR A 895 -1.23 17.47 -40.18
N GLY A 896 -2.40 17.40 -39.56
CA GLY A 896 -2.79 16.27 -38.70
C GLY A 896 -2.09 16.26 -37.34
N ARG A 897 -2.34 15.22 -36.52
CA ARG A 897 -1.79 15.12 -35.15
C ARG A 897 -0.27 15.02 -35.12
N ALA A 898 0.32 14.39 -36.12
CA ALA A 898 1.76 14.22 -36.26
C ALA A 898 2.53 15.56 -36.31
N CYS A 899 1.89 16.70 -36.68
CA CYS A 899 2.56 18.01 -36.72
C CYS A 899 2.98 18.53 -35.33
N GLN A 900 2.40 17.97 -34.26
CA GLN A 900 2.69 18.33 -32.87
C GLN A 900 3.86 17.52 -32.29
N VAL A 901 4.29 16.46 -32.97
CA VAL A 901 5.31 15.53 -32.48
C VAL A 901 6.69 15.95 -33.02
N PRO A 902 7.73 16.03 -32.16
CA PRO A 902 9.10 16.26 -32.60
C PRO A 902 9.55 15.23 -33.64
N ILE A 903 10.22 15.69 -34.71
CA ILE A 903 10.59 14.85 -35.86
C ILE A 903 11.52 13.69 -35.47
N GLU A 904 12.30 13.85 -34.41
CA GLU A 904 13.24 12.84 -33.91
C GLU A 904 12.55 11.59 -33.34
N LEU A 905 11.28 11.74 -32.92
CA LEU A 905 10.45 10.65 -32.42
C LEU A 905 9.70 9.91 -33.53
N LEU A 906 9.71 10.46 -34.75
CA LEU A 906 8.93 9.95 -35.88
C LEU A 906 9.82 9.10 -36.79
N GLN A 907 10.10 7.86 -36.40
CA GLN A 907 11.09 7.01 -37.08
C GLN A 907 10.49 5.96 -38.03
N LYS A 908 9.16 5.83 -38.09
CA LYS A 908 8.47 4.87 -38.96
C LYS A 908 7.67 5.54 -40.09
N PRO A 909 7.36 4.82 -41.18
CA PRO A 909 6.46 5.33 -42.21
C PRO A 909 5.08 5.70 -41.65
N ASP A 910 4.41 6.65 -42.30
CA ASP A 910 3.02 6.99 -42.01
C ASP A 910 2.09 5.78 -42.21
N ALA A 911 1.16 5.55 -41.28
CA ALA A 911 0.24 4.43 -41.34
C ALA A 911 -0.72 4.54 -42.54
N GLY A 912 -1.21 5.75 -42.83
CA GLY A 912 -2.07 6.00 -43.98
C GLY A 912 -1.34 5.78 -45.30
N ALA A 913 -0.12 6.29 -45.44
CA ALA A 913 0.72 6.06 -46.61
C ALA A 913 1.03 4.57 -46.81
N TYR A 914 1.37 3.86 -45.73
CA TYR A 914 1.61 2.42 -45.78
C TYR A 914 0.35 1.64 -46.18
N ALA A 915 -0.83 2.05 -45.73
CA ALA A 915 -2.10 1.44 -46.16
C ALA A 915 -2.31 1.59 -47.67
N ILE A 916 -2.02 2.76 -48.26
CA ILE A 916 -2.08 2.95 -49.72
C ILE A 916 -1.10 2.01 -50.44
N LEU A 917 0.11 1.81 -49.91
CA LEU A 917 1.06 0.86 -50.47
C LEU A 917 0.53 -0.58 -50.47
N LEU A 918 -0.17 -1.01 -49.41
CA LEU A 918 -0.81 -2.33 -49.37
C LEU A 918 -1.88 -2.46 -50.46
N VAL A 919 -2.76 -1.46 -50.59
CA VAL A 919 -3.80 -1.45 -51.63
C VAL A 919 -3.19 -1.49 -53.04
N MET A 920 -2.15 -0.70 -53.28
CA MET A 920 -1.48 -0.68 -54.59
C MET A 920 -0.77 -1.98 -54.92
N ASN A 921 -0.17 -2.65 -53.93
CA ASN A 921 0.40 -3.99 -54.12
C ASN A 921 -0.65 -5.01 -54.57
N ASP A 922 -1.85 -4.98 -53.99
CA ASP A 922 -2.95 -5.88 -54.40
C ASP A 922 -3.40 -5.57 -55.83
N ILE A 923 -3.55 -4.29 -56.19
CA ILE A 923 -3.93 -3.86 -57.55
C ILE A 923 -2.89 -4.30 -58.58
N VAL A 924 -1.60 -4.05 -58.32
CA VAL A 924 -0.51 -4.40 -59.25
C VAL A 924 -0.37 -5.91 -59.39
N THR A 925 -0.47 -6.65 -58.28
CA THR A 925 -0.42 -8.13 -58.30
C THR A 925 -1.60 -8.72 -59.08
N TRP A 926 -2.80 -8.17 -58.87
CA TRP A 926 -3.98 -8.58 -59.63
C TRP A 926 -3.80 -8.29 -61.12
N TRP A 927 -3.24 -7.13 -61.50
CA TRP A 927 -2.99 -6.79 -62.90
C TRP A 927 -2.02 -7.77 -63.57
N PHE A 928 -0.89 -8.09 -62.93
CA PHE A 928 0.06 -9.07 -63.47
C PHE A 928 -0.53 -10.48 -63.62
N LYS A 929 -1.55 -10.83 -62.82
CA LYS A 929 -2.18 -12.14 -62.91
C LYS A 929 -3.21 -12.24 -64.05
N HIS A 930 -3.85 -11.13 -64.43
CA HIS A 930 -5.00 -11.16 -65.34
C HIS A 930 -4.79 -10.37 -66.64
N CYS A 931 -3.83 -9.45 -66.69
CA CYS A 931 -3.61 -8.53 -67.82
C CYS A 931 -2.23 -8.67 -68.49
N SER A 932 -1.27 -9.42 -67.93
CA SER A 932 0.10 -9.50 -68.48
C SER A 932 0.26 -10.35 -69.75
N ASP A 933 -0.75 -11.15 -70.09
CA ASP A 933 -0.78 -12.02 -71.27
C ASP A 933 -1.57 -11.40 -72.46
N ALA A 934 -2.01 -10.14 -72.31
CA ALA A 934 -2.63 -9.31 -73.35
C ALA A 934 -1.64 -8.21 -73.80
#